data_AF-A0AAE7B6Z4-F1
#
_entry.id   AF-A0AAE7B6Z4-F1
#
_cell.length_a   1.000
_cell.length_b   1.000
_cell.length_c   1.000
_cell.angle_alpha   90.00
_cell.angle_beta   90.00
_cell.angle_gamma   90.00
#
_symmetry.space_group_name_H-M   'P 1'
#
loop_
_entity.id
_entity.type
_entity.pdbx_description
1 polymer ?
#
loop_
_entity_poly.entity_id
_entity_poly.type
_entity_poly.pdbx_seq_one_letter_code
_entity_poly.pdbx_strand_id
1 'polypeptide(L)'
;MKKSYLSLSACALLATFAFVGCGGSGSSSSSGGSTASTGTLQLNPYLANIDYKCGTKTGTTNANGEYSYVAGDTCTFVIGGKSLNATGSSNLTIEELASQNEGVSSEVLSAYIIAKMSKKTGLTYDINNLPTTFELPDDIEGETSNALSFDTFENLKAKLTDETLKTDIDSVKFDVANRFAKRVSLSIEAVATPITDGEKLTQQVATKAYVNGEKQDISYTQVMKTTMADNGEVLGQSKDYQDNPITFSDGSPYICNGTNAGEGSGMDFTSLHNVDGKLFAISQFECALGSMYMVEIDQNKDTGKLTPKTNTLQYISQKAGFGGFVHCAGQRTPWNSHLSSEEYEPDSKSPDGNSYYTELAKYWGGDANKVSAYYYGWTPEIKIENSTPVYSKHYAMGRFSHELAYVMPDNKTVYLSDDGTNVGFFMFIADTEKDLSSGTLYAAKWNQTSQAGVGSGEADLTWINLGHATNSEIKTILDPDGDVTTNDAPTFADIFDSVSPSNGVCDSGFTSVNTSVGQECLKVKAGMDKTASRLETRRYAAIKGATTELNKEEGITFDKNSGKLYVAISDARKGMENSTTSSYDIGGNNDIKIAPNKCGAVYALDVSTTTVKDTLNVAIESSYVVKNMKGIVAGIPTTYDSSSPYAGNSCDVNGISSPDNLSFLENSSTLVIGEDTSYHLNNVVWAYNTKTTELTRTFTTPLGAETTSAFWFPNLKNGFSYLGVVTQHPNLNTTDGGESAYGYVGPFKNLTDLKESTPQVSKSGESLPYTVLKDDLLDGAGQAFEIRNGGYGSAMAADPANTNSFYAITDRGPNADYTGTQGKGKKFPVPDYTPRIGHFKVTSTGEVVKIEEILLKDRDGNNITGLPNTSALGGTGEIPYDVNGNVIVDSKGNMRLDDYGLDSEGLATLKDGTFWISDEYGPHIVHYDATGKEIERINPFASDSRNKYTLPAEFANRRANRGMEGLAITPDQKTLVGIMQSTMYNPSSSVKDLDVTRIVSINLENGTVKQYLYKQEKKQNANSELVAIDNDTFLVLERDENFLKDSGVENTQKNVYKIKLSSGTELENITLSTGMVQNSSLGLTIDGSTLEEYALANGWSGLESKGIKPVEKTLVLDMVAKTNYPHDKMEGLWLINNSTLGVLNDDDFAVTATDGILEQKYLDTNKSVIDSNVLYIIDGLDLSAN
;
A
#
# COMPACT_ATOMS: atom_id res chain seq x y z
N MET A 1 -40.31 11.60 52.60
CA MET A 1 -40.18 10.32 53.33
C MET A 1 -38.94 9.62 52.76
N LYS A 2 -37.79 9.77 53.42
CA LYS A 2 -37.03 8.77 54.20
C LYS A 2 -36.48 7.63 53.30
N LYS A 3 -35.18 7.28 53.25
CA LYS A 3 -33.89 7.70 53.85
C LYS A 3 -32.80 6.90 53.06
N SER A 4 -31.71 7.53 52.59
CA SER A 4 -30.31 7.40 53.11
C SER A 4 -29.64 6.04 52.83
N TYR A 5 -28.42 5.92 52.28
CA TYR A 5 -27.15 6.51 52.75
C TYR A 5 -26.09 6.73 51.66
N LEU A 6 -25.32 7.82 51.82
CA LEU A 6 -24.00 8.11 51.24
C LEU A 6 -22.88 7.35 51.98
N SER A 7 -21.74 7.13 51.32
CA SER A 7 -20.44 7.58 51.85
C SER A 7 -19.33 7.64 50.78
N LEU A 8 -18.74 8.83 50.61
CA LEU A 8 -17.39 9.09 50.07
C LEU A 8 -16.36 8.95 51.23
N SER A 9 -15.14 8.48 50.95
CA SER A 9 -13.87 9.22 51.20
C SER A 9 -12.60 8.34 51.15
N ALA A 10 -11.68 8.76 50.29
CA ALA A 10 -10.26 9.07 50.50
C ALA A 10 -9.27 8.13 51.26
N CYS A 11 -8.15 7.88 50.55
CA CYS A 11 -6.73 7.98 50.94
C CYS A 11 -6.01 6.86 51.75
N ALA A 12 -4.79 6.60 51.23
CA ALA A 12 -3.51 6.32 51.89
C ALA A 12 -2.93 4.88 51.88
N LEU A 13 -1.97 4.71 50.96
CA LEU A 13 -0.54 4.35 51.16
C LEU A 13 -0.12 3.10 51.98
N LEU A 14 0.61 2.24 51.26
CA LEU A 14 2.00 1.76 51.48
C LEU A 14 2.41 1.05 52.80
N ALA A 15 2.97 -0.15 52.64
CA ALA A 15 4.19 -0.63 53.33
C ALA A 15 4.82 -1.74 52.45
N THR A 16 6.02 -1.71 51.87
CA THR A 16 7.43 -1.42 52.27
C THR A 16 8.14 -2.48 53.13
N PHE A 17 9.47 -2.56 52.86
CA PHE A 17 10.64 -3.03 53.64
C PHE A 17 11.37 -4.25 53.05
N ALA A 18 12.71 -4.34 52.97
CA ALA A 18 13.89 -3.48 53.30
C ALA A 18 15.15 -4.22 52.74
N PHE A 19 16.20 -3.61 52.15
CA PHE A 19 17.32 -2.77 52.65
C PHE A 19 18.64 -3.47 53.07
N VAL A 20 19.72 -2.69 52.85
CA VAL A 20 21.11 -2.65 53.40
C VAL A 20 22.16 -3.41 52.59
N GLY A 21 23.36 -2.91 52.23
CA GLY A 21 24.19 -1.70 52.47
C GLY A 21 25.51 -1.93 51.69
N CYS A 22 26.59 -1.14 51.63
CA CYS A 22 27.10 0.05 52.32
C CYS A 22 28.35 0.55 51.51
N GLY A 23 28.88 1.74 51.80
CA GLY A 23 29.82 2.52 50.97
C GLY A 23 31.26 1.99 50.76
N GLY A 24 32.01 2.74 49.93
CA GLY A 24 33.47 2.63 49.76
C GLY A 24 34.02 3.59 48.70
N SER A 25 34.62 4.70 49.13
CA SER A 25 35.46 5.58 48.30
C SER A 25 36.89 5.04 48.22
N GLY A 26 37.47 5.03 47.01
CA GLY A 26 38.88 4.68 46.79
C GLY A 26 39.30 5.03 45.37
N SER A 27 40.17 6.03 45.22
CA SER A 27 40.78 6.43 43.95
C SER A 27 41.89 5.47 43.54
N SER A 28 41.85 4.95 42.31
CA SER A 28 43.03 4.48 41.59
C SER A 28 42.86 4.65 40.08
N SER A 29 43.75 5.41 39.48
CA SER A 29 43.87 5.67 38.04
C SER A 29 44.35 4.46 37.24
N SER A 30 43.73 4.17 36.09
CA SER A 30 44.36 3.43 34.99
C SER A 30 43.73 3.78 33.63
N SER A 31 44.57 3.76 32.59
CA SER A 31 44.48 4.34 31.24
C SER A 31 43.57 3.64 30.20
N GLY A 32 42.98 4.43 29.30
CA GLY A 32 42.80 4.15 27.84
C GLY A 32 41.57 3.35 27.37
N GLY A 33 41.00 3.73 26.21
CA GLY A 33 40.15 2.85 25.38
C GLY A 33 39.11 3.57 24.50
N SER A 34 39.14 3.34 23.18
CA SER A 34 38.07 3.71 22.23
C SER A 34 36.77 2.99 22.61
N THR A 35 35.70 3.74 22.85
CA THR A 35 34.40 3.18 23.29
C THR A 35 33.73 2.41 22.15
N ALA A 36 33.29 1.18 22.46
CA ALA A 36 32.56 0.34 21.51
C ALA A 36 31.11 0.82 21.35
N SER A 37 30.61 0.80 20.13
CA SER A 37 29.19 1.00 19.78
C SER A 37 28.46 -0.34 19.74
N THR A 38 27.13 -0.30 19.90
CA THR A 38 26.25 -1.46 19.76
C THR A 38 25.43 -1.31 18.47
N GLY A 39 25.38 -2.35 17.66
CA GLY A 39 24.56 -2.43 16.45
C GLY A 39 23.67 -3.67 16.47
N THR A 40 22.66 -3.75 15.61
CA THR A 40 21.72 -4.87 15.54
C THR A 40 21.78 -5.55 14.17
N LEU A 41 21.72 -6.88 14.12
CA LEU A 41 21.57 -7.64 12.87
C LEU A 41 20.11 -8.07 12.71
N GLN A 42 19.48 -7.80 11.56
CA GLN A 42 18.03 -7.98 11.38
C GLN A 42 17.67 -8.72 10.09
N LEU A 43 16.81 -9.73 10.21
CA LEU A 43 16.02 -10.28 9.10
C LEU A 43 14.64 -9.57 9.00
N ASN A 44 14.39 -8.62 9.91
CA ASN A 44 13.10 -7.98 10.21
C ASN A 44 12.14 -8.99 10.86
N PRO A 45 12.63 -9.69 11.91
CA PRO A 45 13.06 -9.15 13.22
C PRO A 45 14.56 -9.38 13.54
N TYR A 46 15.00 -9.11 14.79
CA TYR A 46 16.41 -9.21 15.23
C TYR A 46 16.98 -10.64 15.23
N LEU A 47 18.20 -10.82 14.74
CA LEU A 47 18.90 -12.11 14.72
C LEU A 47 19.82 -12.28 15.93
N ALA A 48 19.40 -13.11 16.86
CA ALA A 48 20.17 -13.52 18.02
C ALA A 48 21.02 -14.76 17.72
N ASN A 49 22.06 -14.93 18.54
CA ASN A 49 22.98 -16.07 18.51
C ASN A 49 23.85 -16.18 17.24
N ILE A 50 24.23 -15.03 16.65
CA ILE A 50 25.16 -14.97 15.52
C ILE A 50 26.55 -14.57 16.00
N ASP A 51 27.53 -15.43 15.77
CA ASP A 51 28.92 -15.11 16.02
C ASP A 51 29.36 -13.94 15.13
N TYR A 52 29.94 -12.93 15.76
CA TYR A 52 30.48 -11.77 15.07
C TYR A 52 31.91 -11.45 15.50
N LYS A 53 32.65 -10.85 14.57
CA LYS A 53 33.93 -10.19 14.83
C LYS A 53 33.96 -8.85 14.14
N CYS A 54 34.01 -7.78 14.93
CA CYS A 54 34.17 -6.41 14.44
C CYS A 54 35.51 -5.88 14.93
N GLY A 55 36.51 -5.79 14.05
CA GLY A 55 37.87 -5.42 14.45
C GLY A 55 38.45 -6.35 15.53
N THR A 56 38.68 -5.81 16.74
CA THR A 56 39.15 -6.58 17.93
C THR A 56 38.01 -7.10 18.81
N LYS A 57 36.77 -6.70 18.54
CA LYS A 57 35.57 -7.14 19.26
C LYS A 57 35.11 -8.46 18.68
N THR A 58 34.87 -9.44 19.54
CA THR A 58 34.30 -10.74 19.19
C THR A 58 33.20 -11.05 20.18
N GLY A 59 32.10 -11.59 19.71
CA GLY A 59 30.99 -12.00 20.55
C GLY A 59 29.94 -12.71 19.74
N THR A 60 28.77 -12.86 20.34
CA THR A 60 27.61 -13.48 19.72
C THR A 60 26.44 -12.51 19.91
N THR A 61 25.59 -12.33 18.89
CA THR A 61 24.47 -11.40 18.99
C THR A 61 23.50 -11.82 20.09
N ASN A 62 23.01 -10.88 20.90
CA ASN A 62 22.07 -11.18 21.97
C ASN A 62 20.61 -11.30 21.45
N ALA A 63 19.64 -11.46 22.36
CA ALA A 63 18.21 -11.56 22.02
C ALA A 63 17.64 -10.33 21.26
N ASN A 64 18.32 -9.20 21.23
CA ASN A 64 17.96 -8.03 20.42
C ASN A 64 18.81 -7.94 19.14
N GLY A 65 19.51 -9.02 18.78
CA GLY A 65 20.44 -9.07 17.67
C GLY A 65 21.67 -8.18 17.84
N GLU A 66 21.97 -7.75 19.08
CA GLU A 66 22.99 -6.73 19.32
C GLU A 66 24.41 -7.31 19.22
N TYR A 67 25.29 -6.62 18.48
CA TYR A 67 26.72 -6.87 18.40
C TYR A 67 27.52 -5.61 18.73
N SER A 68 28.74 -5.77 19.26
CA SER A 68 29.65 -4.65 19.56
C SER A 68 30.64 -4.41 18.42
N TYR A 69 30.77 -3.16 17.99
CA TYR A 69 31.69 -2.74 16.94
C TYR A 69 32.31 -1.37 17.25
N VAL A 70 33.36 -0.98 16.53
CA VAL A 70 33.80 0.41 16.46
C VAL A 70 33.37 0.97 15.10
N ALA A 71 32.87 2.20 15.04
CA ALA A 71 32.42 2.80 13.78
C ALA A 71 33.52 2.72 12.69
N GLY A 72 33.17 2.19 11.52
CA GLY A 72 34.09 1.93 10.42
C GLY A 72 34.77 0.55 10.45
N ASP A 73 34.60 -0.24 11.51
CA ASP A 73 35.05 -1.63 11.51
C ASP A 73 34.28 -2.45 10.46
N THR A 74 35.01 -3.30 9.74
CA THR A 74 34.40 -4.44 9.07
C THR A 74 33.98 -5.46 10.14
N CYS A 75 32.69 -5.76 10.15
CA CYS A 75 32.09 -6.78 10.98
C CYS A 75 31.91 -8.05 10.15
N THR A 76 32.50 -9.14 10.60
CA THR A 76 32.29 -10.46 10.05
C THR A 76 31.26 -11.21 10.90
N PHE A 77 30.16 -11.63 10.30
CA PHE A 77 29.14 -12.49 10.91
C PHE A 77 29.29 -13.91 10.37
N VAL A 78 29.16 -14.92 11.21
CA VAL A 78 29.25 -16.32 10.76
C VAL A 78 27.85 -16.93 10.74
N ILE A 79 27.35 -17.19 9.52
CA ILE A 79 26.06 -17.85 9.28
C ILE A 79 26.31 -19.01 8.31
N GLY A 80 25.76 -20.19 8.59
CA GLY A 80 26.04 -21.43 7.86
C GLY A 80 27.53 -21.78 7.74
N GLY A 81 28.38 -21.39 8.70
CA GLY A 81 29.84 -21.50 8.58
C GLY A 81 30.49 -20.52 7.59
N LYS A 82 29.71 -19.72 6.85
CA LYS A 82 30.20 -18.69 5.93
C LYS A 82 30.42 -17.39 6.69
N SER A 83 31.62 -16.83 6.55
CA SER A 83 31.95 -15.49 7.04
C SER A 83 31.40 -14.44 6.09
N LEU A 84 30.41 -13.69 6.57
CA LEU A 84 29.74 -12.60 5.86
C LEU A 84 30.24 -11.27 6.42
N ASN A 85 30.89 -10.47 5.60
CA ASN A 85 31.43 -9.18 5.99
C ASN A 85 30.43 -8.07 5.70
N ALA A 86 30.22 -7.17 6.64
CA ALA A 86 29.51 -5.93 6.43
C ALA A 86 30.23 -4.80 7.16
N THR A 87 30.00 -3.58 6.72
CA THR A 87 30.39 -2.40 7.50
C THR A 87 29.54 -2.37 8.77
N GLY A 88 30.17 -2.26 9.96
CA GLY A 88 29.45 -2.22 11.22
C GLY A 88 28.45 -1.05 11.27
N SER A 89 27.18 -1.38 11.50
CA SER A 89 26.05 -0.45 11.49
C SER A 89 25.17 -0.63 12.72
N SER A 90 24.49 0.43 13.14
CA SER A 90 23.54 0.36 14.24
C SER A 90 22.33 -0.53 13.96
N ASN A 91 21.97 -0.65 12.68
CA ASN A 91 20.94 -1.54 12.17
C ASN A 91 21.43 -2.09 10.83
N LEU A 92 21.82 -3.36 10.82
CA LEU A 92 22.32 -4.08 9.66
C LEU A 92 21.29 -5.14 9.26
N THR A 93 20.70 -5.01 8.08
CA THR A 93 19.71 -5.97 7.58
C THR A 93 20.37 -7.16 6.86
N ILE A 94 19.64 -8.26 6.69
CA ILE A 94 20.08 -9.42 5.89
C ILE A 94 20.28 -9.05 4.42
N GLU A 95 19.51 -8.11 3.88
CA GLU A 95 19.69 -7.60 2.51
C GLU A 95 20.99 -6.80 2.37
N GLU A 96 21.29 -5.92 3.32
CA GLU A 96 22.54 -5.16 3.38
C GLU A 96 23.75 -6.07 3.63
N LEU A 97 23.61 -7.08 4.48
CA LEU A 97 24.66 -8.07 4.73
C LEU A 97 24.92 -8.92 3.47
N ALA A 98 23.87 -9.37 2.77
CA ALA A 98 24.02 -10.16 1.56
C ALA A 98 24.63 -9.37 0.41
N SER A 99 24.17 -8.14 0.16
CA SER A 99 24.67 -7.28 -0.93
C SER A 99 26.16 -6.92 -0.79
N GLN A 100 26.70 -6.91 0.43
CA GLN A 100 28.12 -6.68 0.72
C GLN A 100 29.00 -7.94 0.58
N ASN A 101 28.43 -9.11 0.24
CA ASN A 101 29.16 -10.37 0.14
C ASN A 101 28.96 -11.07 -1.20
N GLU A 102 30.06 -11.33 -1.90
CA GLU A 102 30.02 -12.06 -3.16
C GLU A 102 29.50 -13.51 -2.98
N GLY A 103 28.62 -13.92 -3.89
CA GLY A 103 27.99 -15.24 -3.84
C GLY A 103 27.09 -15.44 -2.63
N VAL A 104 26.32 -14.40 -2.27
CA VAL A 104 25.30 -14.43 -1.21
C VAL A 104 24.06 -13.72 -1.75
N SER A 105 22.97 -14.48 -1.92
CA SER A 105 21.63 -13.96 -2.19
C SER A 105 20.95 -13.69 -0.86
N SER A 106 20.31 -12.52 -0.75
CA SER A 106 19.50 -12.15 0.41
C SER A 106 18.35 -13.14 0.58
N GLU A 107 17.79 -13.64 -0.53
CA GLU A 107 16.72 -14.62 -0.53
C GLU A 107 17.18 -15.98 0.02
N VAL A 108 18.31 -16.49 -0.46
CA VAL A 108 18.85 -17.79 -0.04
C VAL A 108 19.31 -17.74 1.41
N LEU A 109 19.94 -16.63 1.83
CA LEU A 109 20.37 -16.42 3.21
C LEU A 109 19.17 -16.30 4.17
N SER A 110 18.13 -15.55 3.78
CA SER A 110 16.88 -15.43 4.55
C SER A 110 16.19 -16.78 4.70
N ALA A 111 16.03 -17.52 3.60
CA ALA A 111 15.41 -18.82 3.61
C ALA A 111 16.14 -19.83 4.49
N TYR A 112 17.49 -19.81 4.46
CA TYR A 112 18.30 -20.65 5.35
C TYR A 112 18.06 -20.32 6.82
N ILE A 113 18.08 -19.03 7.19
CA ILE A 113 17.91 -18.57 8.57
C ILE A 113 16.53 -18.99 9.11
N ILE A 114 15.48 -18.78 8.32
CA ILE A 114 14.09 -19.14 8.65
C ILE A 114 13.94 -20.65 8.77
N ALA A 115 14.41 -21.42 7.79
CA ALA A 115 14.35 -22.88 7.85
C ALA A 115 15.07 -23.43 9.09
N LYS A 116 16.24 -22.87 9.44
CA LYS A 116 16.99 -23.29 10.64
C LYS A 116 16.23 -23.00 11.93
N MET A 117 15.62 -21.83 12.00
CA MET A 117 14.78 -21.47 13.14
C MET A 117 13.58 -22.39 13.25
N SER A 118 12.93 -22.67 12.12
CA SER A 118 11.78 -23.56 12.09
C SER A 118 12.12 -24.96 12.58
N LYS A 119 13.29 -25.46 12.18
CA LYS A 119 13.83 -26.72 12.69
C LYS A 119 14.11 -26.68 14.20
N LYS A 120 14.66 -25.58 14.74
CA LYS A 120 14.96 -25.43 16.18
C LYS A 120 13.69 -25.48 17.03
N THR A 121 12.67 -24.73 16.61
CA THR A 121 11.47 -24.50 17.42
C THR A 121 10.34 -25.47 17.13
N GLY A 122 10.42 -26.18 15.99
CA GLY A 122 9.32 -26.98 15.46
C GLY A 122 8.17 -26.14 14.90
N LEU A 123 8.37 -24.83 14.72
CA LEU A 123 7.38 -23.90 14.18
C LEU A 123 7.85 -23.42 12.81
N THR A 124 7.06 -23.63 11.76
CA THR A 124 7.33 -22.95 10.50
C THR A 124 7.09 -21.44 10.64
N TYR A 125 7.96 -20.62 10.07
CA TYR A 125 7.88 -19.16 10.25
C TYR A 125 7.46 -18.47 8.96
N ASP A 126 6.54 -17.50 9.08
CA ASP A 126 6.11 -16.61 7.99
C ASP A 126 7.04 -15.42 7.91
N ILE A 127 7.59 -15.11 6.74
CA ILE A 127 8.40 -13.89 6.58
C ILE A 127 7.60 -12.61 6.90
N ASN A 128 6.27 -12.65 6.78
CA ASN A 128 5.36 -11.55 7.12
C ASN A 128 4.90 -11.56 8.58
N ASN A 129 5.18 -12.61 9.34
CA ASN A 129 4.79 -12.74 10.74
C ASN A 129 5.89 -13.45 11.57
N LEU A 130 7.10 -12.90 11.49
CA LEU A 130 8.24 -13.36 12.27
C LEU A 130 8.13 -12.83 13.72
N PRO A 131 8.46 -13.63 14.75
CA PRO A 131 8.49 -13.20 16.16
C PRO A 131 9.55 -12.11 16.35
N THR A 132 9.38 -11.19 17.31
CA THR A 132 10.26 -10.00 17.50
C THR A 132 11.77 -10.30 17.61
N THR A 133 12.16 -11.53 17.90
CA THR A 133 13.53 -12.03 17.87
C THR A 133 13.60 -13.40 17.20
N PHE A 134 14.66 -13.63 16.42
CA PHE A 134 15.02 -14.87 15.77
C PHE A 134 16.34 -15.40 16.35
N GLU A 135 16.28 -16.37 17.25
CA GLU A 135 17.45 -16.92 17.94
C GLU A 135 17.95 -18.20 17.29
N LEU A 136 18.94 -18.07 16.39
CA LEU A 136 19.53 -19.23 15.72
C LEU A 136 20.10 -20.22 16.75
N PRO A 137 19.95 -21.53 16.57
CA PRO A 137 20.50 -22.49 17.51
C PRO A 137 22.04 -22.52 17.42
N ASP A 138 22.71 -22.94 18.49
CA ASP A 138 24.18 -22.98 18.62
C ASP A 138 24.88 -23.85 17.54
N ASP A 139 24.11 -24.68 16.82
CA ASP A 139 24.52 -25.55 15.72
C ASP A 139 24.11 -24.97 14.35
N ILE A 140 24.72 -23.85 14.00
CA ILE A 140 24.70 -23.35 12.62
C ILE A 140 25.39 -24.42 11.75
N GLU A 141 24.60 -25.17 10.98
CA GLU A 141 25.13 -26.23 10.10
C GLU A 141 26.10 -25.60 9.09
N GLY A 142 27.34 -26.10 9.09
CA GLY A 142 28.45 -25.55 8.31
C GLY A 142 29.60 -25.13 9.23
N GLU A 143 30.70 -25.88 9.20
CA GLU A 143 31.94 -25.42 9.83
C GLU A 143 32.62 -24.37 8.94
N THR A 144 33.44 -23.49 9.52
CA THR A 144 34.28 -22.56 8.75
C THR A 144 35.20 -23.26 7.74
N SER A 145 35.53 -24.53 8.00
CA SER A 145 36.29 -25.42 7.12
C SER A 145 35.51 -25.87 5.87
N ASN A 146 34.17 -25.87 5.93
CA ASN A 146 33.27 -26.28 4.85
C ASN A 146 31.96 -25.47 4.89
N ALA A 147 32.09 -24.16 4.71
CA ALA A 147 30.98 -23.20 4.76
C ALA A 147 29.89 -23.49 3.73
N LEU A 148 28.63 -23.23 4.10
CA LEU A 148 27.49 -23.26 3.18
C LEU A 148 27.60 -22.18 2.11
N SER A 149 26.97 -22.44 0.96
CA SER A 149 26.91 -21.50 -0.16
C SER A 149 25.54 -20.84 -0.18
N PHE A 150 25.49 -19.52 -0.13
CA PHE A 150 24.24 -18.75 -0.16
C PHE A 150 23.97 -18.08 -1.50
N ASP A 151 24.71 -18.44 -2.55
CA ASP A 151 24.55 -17.87 -3.89
C ASP A 151 23.31 -18.40 -4.60
N THR A 152 23.04 -19.70 -4.48
CA THR A 152 21.84 -20.33 -5.04
C THR A 152 21.27 -21.36 -4.06
N PHE A 153 19.96 -21.56 -4.12
CA PHE A 153 19.28 -22.59 -3.33
C PHE A 153 19.84 -24.00 -3.59
N GLU A 154 20.23 -24.30 -4.83
CA GLU A 154 20.80 -25.61 -5.17
C GLU A 154 22.19 -25.81 -4.56
N ASN A 155 23.04 -24.78 -4.57
CA ASN A 155 24.35 -24.85 -3.93
C ASN A 155 24.25 -24.92 -2.40
N LEU A 156 23.28 -24.22 -1.81
CA LEU A 156 22.96 -24.32 -0.39
C LEU A 156 22.54 -25.76 -0.05
N LYS A 157 21.51 -26.27 -0.73
CA LYS A 157 20.96 -27.61 -0.50
C LYS A 157 21.98 -28.72 -0.77
N ALA A 158 22.85 -28.58 -1.76
CA ALA A 158 23.90 -29.57 -2.05
C ALA A 158 24.91 -29.73 -0.90
N LYS A 159 25.11 -28.69 -0.09
CA LYS A 159 26.01 -28.72 1.07
C LYS A 159 25.32 -29.10 2.38
N LEU A 160 23.99 -29.05 2.41
CA LEU A 160 23.22 -29.52 3.55
C LEU A 160 23.14 -31.04 3.55
N THR A 161 23.33 -31.65 4.72
CA THR A 161 23.11 -33.09 4.92
C THR A 161 21.75 -33.38 5.55
N ASP A 162 21.10 -32.36 6.11
CA ASP A 162 19.80 -32.50 6.74
C ASP A 162 18.67 -32.35 5.71
N GLU A 163 17.95 -33.44 5.46
CA GLU A 163 16.87 -33.47 4.47
C GLU A 163 15.65 -32.64 4.90
N THR A 164 15.35 -32.56 6.20
CA THR A 164 14.24 -31.75 6.71
C THR A 164 14.51 -30.27 6.46
N LEU A 165 15.73 -29.80 6.71
CA LEU A 165 16.12 -28.42 6.46
C LEU A 165 16.07 -28.07 4.96
N LYS A 166 16.39 -29.00 4.07
CA LYS A 166 16.24 -28.79 2.61
C LYS A 166 14.78 -28.62 2.23
N THR A 167 13.89 -29.43 2.77
CA THR A 167 12.43 -29.31 2.57
C THR A 167 11.91 -27.97 3.09
N ASP A 168 12.33 -27.56 4.29
CA ASP A 168 11.95 -26.26 4.86
C ASP A 168 12.45 -25.08 4.02
N ILE A 169 13.69 -25.16 3.50
CA ILE A 169 14.25 -24.15 2.58
C ILE A 169 13.40 -24.04 1.31
N ASP A 170 12.98 -25.17 0.73
CA ASP A 170 12.17 -25.15 -0.49
C ASP A 170 10.79 -24.52 -0.25
N SER A 171 10.21 -24.71 0.93
CA SER A 171 8.97 -24.02 1.35
C SER A 171 9.19 -22.51 1.51
N VAL A 172 10.19 -22.10 2.31
CA VAL A 172 10.44 -20.68 2.61
C VAL A 172 10.90 -19.89 1.39
N LYS A 173 11.66 -20.53 0.48
CA LYS A 173 12.15 -19.93 -0.77
C LYS A 173 11.05 -19.23 -1.56
N PHE A 174 9.88 -19.86 -1.67
CA PHE A 174 8.77 -19.31 -2.46
C PHE A 174 8.27 -17.99 -1.85
N ASP A 175 8.10 -17.94 -0.54
CA ASP A 175 7.61 -16.76 0.19
C ASP A 175 8.61 -15.59 0.15
N VAL A 176 9.89 -15.91 0.27
CA VAL A 176 10.99 -14.96 0.20
C VAL A 176 11.11 -14.37 -1.22
N ALA A 177 11.17 -15.21 -2.25
CA ALA A 177 11.29 -14.76 -3.64
C ALA A 177 10.16 -13.80 -4.05
N ASN A 178 8.96 -14.04 -3.52
CA ASN A 178 7.75 -13.25 -3.72
C ASN A 178 7.75 -11.92 -2.94
N ARG A 179 8.25 -11.92 -1.69
CA ARG A 179 8.40 -10.69 -0.89
C ARG A 179 9.43 -9.73 -1.45
N PHE A 180 10.54 -10.25 -1.93
CA PHE A 180 11.63 -9.47 -2.52
C PHE A 180 11.48 -9.28 -4.04
N ALA A 181 10.38 -9.76 -4.63
CA ALA A 181 10.08 -9.52 -6.03
C ALA A 181 9.86 -8.02 -6.26
N LYS A 182 10.64 -7.44 -7.19
CA LYS A 182 10.37 -6.09 -7.69
C LYS A 182 8.94 -6.01 -8.19
N ARG A 183 8.22 -4.95 -7.83
CA ARG A 183 6.85 -4.72 -8.27
C ARG A 183 6.82 -3.61 -9.32
N VAL A 184 5.96 -3.77 -10.31
CA VAL A 184 5.59 -2.72 -11.23
C VAL A 184 4.68 -1.74 -10.52
N SER A 185 4.94 -0.46 -10.70
CA SER A 185 3.94 0.54 -10.35
C SER A 185 2.91 0.64 -11.45
N LEU A 186 1.68 0.32 -11.12
CA LEU A 186 0.56 0.50 -12.02
C LEU A 186 -0.46 1.42 -11.37
N SER A 187 -0.98 2.31 -12.19
CA SER A 187 -2.01 3.25 -11.80
C SER A 187 -2.81 3.66 -13.03
N ILE A 188 -4.10 3.87 -12.84
CA ILE A 188 -5.06 4.12 -13.91
C ILE A 188 -5.74 5.45 -13.60
N GLU A 189 -5.94 6.29 -14.61
CA GLU A 189 -6.62 7.58 -14.43
C GLU A 189 -8.06 7.36 -13.94
N ALA A 190 -8.48 8.17 -12.96
CA ALA A 190 -9.82 8.06 -12.40
C ALA A 190 -10.89 8.50 -13.41
N VAL A 191 -12.02 7.80 -13.40
CA VAL A 191 -13.25 8.18 -14.13
C VAL A 191 -14.22 8.81 -13.15
N ALA A 192 -14.92 9.88 -13.56
CA ALA A 192 -15.94 10.52 -12.74
C ALA A 192 -17.21 9.63 -12.65
N THR A 193 -18.00 9.82 -11.60
CA THR A 193 -19.32 9.18 -11.49
C THR A 193 -20.24 9.70 -12.60
N PRO A 194 -20.90 8.83 -13.39
CA PRO A 194 -21.87 9.25 -14.40
C PRO A 194 -23.04 10.04 -13.80
N ILE A 195 -23.31 11.25 -14.30
CA ILE A 195 -24.38 12.12 -13.76
C ILE A 195 -25.47 12.39 -14.80
N THR A 196 -25.10 12.61 -16.05
CA THR A 196 -26.04 12.87 -17.14
C THR A 196 -26.64 11.59 -17.70
N ASP A 197 -27.84 11.67 -18.28
CA ASP A 197 -28.47 10.50 -18.93
C ASP A 197 -27.60 9.93 -20.05
N GLY A 198 -26.87 10.78 -20.78
CA GLY A 198 -25.96 10.34 -21.84
C GLY A 198 -24.79 9.51 -21.31
N GLU A 199 -24.15 9.98 -20.23
CA GLU A 199 -23.06 9.23 -19.58
C GLU A 199 -23.57 7.90 -19.02
N LYS A 200 -24.72 7.91 -18.34
CA LYS A 200 -25.30 6.72 -17.70
C LYS A 200 -25.69 5.61 -18.69
N LEU A 201 -26.00 5.96 -19.94
CA LEU A 201 -26.41 5.00 -20.98
C LEU A 201 -25.23 4.38 -21.76
N THR A 202 -23.98 4.72 -21.42
CA THR A 202 -22.77 4.27 -22.11
C THR A 202 -21.66 3.89 -21.13
N GLN A 203 -20.75 3.01 -21.53
CA GLN A 203 -19.54 2.72 -20.74
C GLN A 203 -18.69 3.98 -20.58
N GLN A 204 -18.23 4.26 -19.36
CA GLN A 204 -17.15 5.22 -19.13
C GLN A 204 -15.88 4.46 -18.79
N VAL A 205 -14.74 4.85 -19.35
CA VAL A 205 -13.47 4.12 -19.19
C VAL A 205 -12.30 5.08 -19.06
N ALA A 206 -11.36 4.75 -18.18
CA ALA A 206 -10.10 5.44 -18.08
C ALA A 206 -9.37 5.45 -19.43
N THR A 207 -8.83 6.61 -19.82
CA THR A 207 -8.14 6.74 -21.12
C THR A 207 -6.63 6.57 -21.02
N LYS A 208 -6.11 6.56 -19.79
CA LYS A 208 -4.67 6.47 -19.52
C LYS A 208 -4.39 5.55 -18.36
N ALA A 209 -3.31 4.80 -18.50
CA ALA A 209 -2.65 4.12 -17.40
C ALA A 209 -1.18 4.51 -17.38
N TYR A 210 -0.53 4.31 -16.25
CA TYR A 210 0.89 4.55 -16.07
C TYR A 210 1.50 3.28 -15.52
N VAL A 211 2.44 2.72 -16.28
CA VAL A 211 3.18 1.50 -15.93
C VAL A 211 4.63 1.91 -15.69
N ASN A 212 5.12 1.79 -14.46
CA ASN A 212 6.42 2.32 -14.02
C ASN A 212 6.62 3.80 -14.37
N GLY A 213 5.56 4.60 -14.28
CA GLY A 213 5.55 6.01 -14.67
C GLY A 213 5.44 6.24 -16.19
N GLU A 214 5.61 5.22 -17.03
CA GLU A 214 5.42 5.34 -18.47
C GLU A 214 3.92 5.38 -18.80
N LYS A 215 3.45 6.50 -19.33
CA LYS A 215 2.07 6.68 -19.78
C LYS A 215 1.75 5.71 -20.93
N GLN A 216 0.60 5.06 -20.84
CA GLN A 216 0.00 4.22 -21.87
C GLN A 216 -1.43 4.69 -22.13
N ASP A 217 -1.76 4.88 -23.41
CA ASP A 217 -3.15 5.13 -23.79
C ASP A 217 -3.90 3.79 -23.74
N ILE A 218 -4.99 3.78 -22.98
CA ILE A 218 -5.87 2.62 -22.82
C ILE A 218 -7.29 3.00 -23.21
N SER A 219 -8.09 2.02 -23.59
CA SER A 219 -9.51 2.21 -23.84
C SER A 219 -10.27 0.91 -23.60
N TYR A 220 -11.59 1.01 -23.54
CA TYR A 220 -12.43 -0.18 -23.68
C TYR A 220 -12.48 -0.60 -25.16
N THR A 221 -12.23 -1.88 -25.44
CA THR A 221 -12.41 -2.48 -26.77
C THR A 221 -13.35 -3.66 -26.65
N GLN A 222 -14.54 -3.53 -27.21
CA GLN A 222 -15.47 -4.65 -27.35
C GLN A 222 -14.93 -5.69 -28.35
N VAL A 223 -14.94 -6.96 -27.95
CA VAL A 223 -14.47 -8.08 -28.78
C VAL A 223 -15.66 -8.91 -29.26
N MET A 224 -16.64 -9.21 -28.40
CA MET A 224 -17.78 -10.06 -28.71
C MET A 224 -19.08 -9.57 -28.04
N LYS A 225 -20.23 -10.03 -28.56
CA LYS A 225 -21.56 -9.82 -27.96
C LYS A 225 -22.53 -10.92 -28.37
N THR A 226 -23.60 -11.12 -27.62
CA THR A 226 -24.57 -12.24 -27.77
C THR A 226 -25.27 -12.34 -29.14
N THR A 227 -25.30 -11.30 -29.98
CA THR A 227 -25.81 -11.44 -31.37
C THR A 227 -24.75 -11.80 -32.41
N MET A 228 -23.50 -12.03 -31.99
CA MET A 228 -22.45 -12.48 -32.89
C MET A 228 -22.84 -13.82 -33.52
N ALA A 229 -22.96 -13.82 -34.84
CA ALA A 229 -23.20 -15.01 -35.64
C ALA A 229 -22.04 -15.26 -36.58
N ASP A 230 -21.53 -16.48 -36.59
CA ASP A 230 -20.40 -16.92 -37.41
C ASP A 230 -20.53 -18.43 -37.65
N ASN A 231 -20.08 -18.91 -38.82
CA ASN A 231 -20.15 -20.32 -39.26
C ASN A 231 -21.46 -21.13 -39.02
N GLY A 232 -22.59 -20.45 -38.78
CA GLY A 232 -23.88 -21.09 -38.48
C GLY A 232 -24.19 -21.20 -36.98
N GLU A 233 -23.26 -20.80 -36.12
CA GLU A 233 -23.43 -20.63 -34.69
C GLU A 233 -23.85 -19.19 -34.34
N VAL A 234 -24.57 -19.04 -33.22
CA VAL A 234 -24.93 -17.75 -32.63
C VAL A 234 -24.45 -17.75 -31.18
N LEU A 235 -23.58 -16.80 -30.83
CA LEU A 235 -22.94 -16.72 -29.52
C LEU A 235 -24.01 -16.60 -28.41
N GLY A 236 -24.01 -17.52 -27.45
CA GLY A 236 -25.00 -17.53 -26.36
C GLY A 236 -26.32 -18.20 -26.69
N GLN A 237 -26.49 -18.77 -27.88
CA GLN A 237 -27.64 -19.62 -28.16
C GLN A 237 -27.53 -20.95 -27.39
N SER A 238 -28.56 -21.32 -26.64
CA SER A 238 -28.59 -22.60 -25.93
C SER A 238 -28.90 -23.77 -26.88
N LYS A 239 -28.38 -24.96 -26.55
CA LYS A 239 -28.60 -26.19 -27.31
C LYS A 239 -29.10 -27.32 -26.40
N ASP A 240 -29.86 -28.25 -26.98
CA ASP A 240 -30.39 -29.42 -26.29
C ASP A 240 -29.33 -30.52 -26.08
N TYR A 241 -29.70 -31.63 -25.45
CA TYR A 241 -28.80 -32.76 -25.19
C TYR A 241 -28.27 -33.48 -26.45
N GLN A 242 -28.81 -33.16 -27.62
CA GLN A 242 -28.34 -33.62 -28.93
C GLN A 242 -27.51 -32.56 -29.66
N ASP A 243 -27.19 -31.45 -28.99
CA ASP A 243 -26.55 -30.26 -29.53
C ASP A 243 -27.35 -29.60 -30.67
N ASN A 244 -28.68 -29.76 -30.69
CA ASN A 244 -29.54 -28.99 -31.59
C ASN A 244 -29.85 -27.61 -30.99
N PRO A 245 -29.87 -26.54 -31.79
CA PRO A 245 -30.23 -25.22 -31.31
C PRO A 245 -31.65 -25.16 -30.73
N ILE A 246 -31.79 -24.62 -29.52
CA ILE A 246 -33.09 -24.36 -28.91
C ILE A 246 -33.66 -23.05 -29.48
N THR A 247 -34.97 -23.05 -29.71
CA THR A 247 -35.72 -21.88 -30.20
C THR A 247 -36.91 -21.60 -29.30
N PHE A 248 -37.33 -20.33 -29.27
CA PHE A 248 -38.60 -19.93 -28.68
C PHE A 248 -39.77 -20.44 -29.53
N SER A 249 -41.00 -20.35 -28.99
CA SER A 249 -42.22 -20.81 -29.66
C SER A 249 -42.50 -20.09 -30.99
N ASP A 250 -41.95 -18.90 -31.19
CA ASP A 250 -42.06 -18.13 -32.43
C ASP A 250 -40.98 -18.50 -33.48
N GLY A 251 -40.08 -19.43 -33.15
CA GLY A 251 -38.98 -19.89 -34.00
C GLY A 251 -37.70 -19.06 -33.89
N SER A 252 -37.67 -18.01 -33.08
CA SER A 252 -36.45 -17.24 -32.84
C SER A 252 -35.44 -18.01 -31.97
N PRO A 253 -34.12 -17.78 -32.13
CA PRO A 253 -33.09 -18.41 -31.30
C PRO A 253 -33.28 -18.17 -29.80
N TYR A 254 -33.16 -19.21 -28.97
CA TYR A 254 -33.08 -19.06 -27.52
C TYR A 254 -31.68 -18.59 -27.14
N ILE A 255 -31.49 -17.28 -26.97
CA ILE A 255 -30.20 -16.65 -26.66
C ILE A 255 -30.19 -16.19 -25.21
N CYS A 256 -29.17 -16.60 -24.47
CA CYS A 256 -28.86 -16.08 -23.14
C CYS A 256 -28.18 -14.71 -23.26
N ASN A 257 -28.97 -13.63 -23.15
CA ASN A 257 -28.50 -12.25 -23.27
C ASN A 257 -29.15 -11.27 -22.26
N GLY A 258 -29.91 -11.80 -21.30
CA GLY A 258 -30.63 -11.01 -20.29
C GLY A 258 -31.86 -10.24 -20.79
N THR A 259 -32.23 -10.31 -22.07
CA THR A 259 -33.36 -9.54 -22.63
C THR A 259 -34.41 -10.35 -23.39
N ASN A 260 -34.08 -11.54 -23.87
CA ASN A 260 -35.06 -12.48 -24.42
C ASN A 260 -35.71 -13.30 -23.29
N ALA A 261 -36.79 -14.05 -23.59
CA ALA A 261 -37.49 -14.91 -22.62
C ALA A 261 -36.67 -16.13 -22.12
N GLY A 262 -35.35 -16.09 -22.24
CA GLY A 262 -34.46 -17.03 -21.58
C GLY A 262 -34.30 -16.60 -20.13
N GLU A 263 -34.55 -17.51 -19.19
CA GLU A 263 -34.44 -17.21 -17.77
C GLU A 263 -32.95 -17.12 -17.37
N GLY A 264 -32.46 -15.91 -17.09
CA GLY A 264 -31.07 -15.65 -16.70
C GLY A 264 -30.54 -14.26 -17.09
N SER A 265 -29.23 -14.08 -16.90
CA SER A 265 -28.52 -12.81 -16.90
C SER A 265 -27.70 -12.55 -18.17
N GLY A 266 -27.15 -13.58 -18.81
CA GLY A 266 -26.49 -13.45 -20.11
C GLY A 266 -25.07 -14.01 -20.16
N MET A 267 -24.18 -13.34 -20.89
CA MET A 267 -22.76 -13.71 -20.95
C MET A 267 -22.08 -13.34 -19.65
N ASP A 268 -21.33 -14.27 -19.07
CA ASP A 268 -20.55 -14.05 -17.86
C ASP A 268 -19.05 -14.24 -18.13
N PHE A 269 -18.36 -15.04 -17.32
CA PHE A 269 -16.92 -15.20 -17.37
C PHE A 269 -16.40 -15.54 -18.77
N THR A 270 -15.48 -14.70 -19.26
CA THR A 270 -14.74 -14.93 -20.49
C THR A 270 -13.24 -14.97 -20.23
N SER A 271 -12.61 -16.09 -20.54
CA SER A 271 -11.17 -16.28 -20.40
C SER A 271 -10.43 -16.25 -21.72
N LEU A 272 -9.21 -15.70 -21.71
CA LEU A 272 -8.29 -15.68 -22.85
C LEU A 272 -7.17 -16.70 -22.68
N HIS A 273 -6.98 -17.56 -23.69
CA HIS A 273 -6.01 -18.64 -23.68
C HIS A 273 -5.00 -18.46 -24.80
N ASN A 274 -3.72 -18.69 -24.50
CA ASN A 274 -2.68 -18.83 -25.52
C ASN A 274 -2.22 -20.30 -25.55
N VAL A 275 -2.62 -21.03 -26.59
CA VAL A 275 -2.34 -22.47 -26.75
C VAL A 275 -1.65 -22.67 -28.09
N ASP A 276 -0.44 -23.21 -28.05
CA ASP A 276 0.39 -23.46 -29.25
C ASP A 276 0.54 -22.23 -30.16
N GLY A 277 0.61 -21.03 -29.55
CA GLY A 277 0.75 -19.76 -30.26
C GLY A 277 -0.53 -19.21 -30.89
N LYS A 278 -1.67 -19.88 -30.75
CA LYS A 278 -3.00 -19.34 -31.09
C LYS A 278 -3.68 -18.76 -29.86
N LEU A 279 -4.49 -17.73 -30.06
CA LEU A 279 -5.31 -17.17 -28.98
C LEU A 279 -6.75 -17.66 -29.12
N PHE A 280 -7.38 -17.96 -28.00
CA PHE A 280 -8.78 -18.35 -27.93
C PHE A 280 -9.48 -17.57 -26.81
N ALA A 281 -10.73 -17.20 -27.04
CA ALA A 281 -11.64 -16.76 -25.98
C ALA A 281 -12.66 -17.88 -25.72
N ILE A 282 -12.89 -18.20 -24.45
CA ILE A 282 -13.98 -19.09 -24.01
C ILE A 282 -14.92 -18.26 -23.15
N SER A 283 -16.19 -18.18 -23.56
CA SER A 283 -17.24 -17.43 -22.85
C SER A 283 -18.29 -18.39 -22.33
N GLN A 284 -18.67 -18.21 -21.07
CA GLN A 284 -19.79 -18.92 -20.43
C GLN A 284 -21.01 -18.01 -20.27
N PHE A 285 -22.16 -18.62 -20.02
CA PHE A 285 -23.46 -17.95 -20.02
C PHE A 285 -24.28 -18.33 -18.79
N GLU A 286 -24.60 -17.32 -18.01
CA GLU A 286 -25.35 -17.37 -16.76
C GLU A 286 -26.85 -17.32 -17.04
N CYS A 287 -27.37 -18.45 -17.56
CA CYS A 287 -28.79 -18.68 -17.67
C CYS A 287 -29.13 -20.08 -17.19
N ALA A 288 -30.41 -20.33 -16.91
CA ALA A 288 -30.92 -21.65 -16.52
C ALA A 288 -30.38 -22.77 -17.44
N LEU A 289 -30.32 -22.51 -18.76
CA LEU A 289 -29.63 -23.35 -19.74
C LEU A 289 -28.20 -22.84 -19.98
N GLY A 290 -27.30 -23.16 -19.05
CA GLY A 290 -25.90 -22.75 -19.09
C GLY A 290 -25.24 -23.19 -20.41
N SER A 291 -24.61 -22.25 -21.10
CA SER A 291 -23.98 -22.48 -22.41
C SER A 291 -22.52 -22.02 -22.39
N MET A 292 -21.70 -22.56 -23.30
CA MET A 292 -20.30 -22.17 -23.44
C MET A 292 -19.88 -22.16 -24.91
N TYR A 293 -19.08 -21.17 -25.29
CA TYR A 293 -18.60 -20.98 -26.65
C TYR A 293 -17.10 -20.70 -26.67
N MET A 294 -16.41 -21.18 -27.70
CA MET A 294 -15.02 -20.86 -28.00
C MET A 294 -14.91 -20.11 -29.32
N VAL A 295 -14.01 -19.13 -29.42
CA VAL A 295 -13.64 -18.48 -30.69
C VAL A 295 -12.13 -18.26 -30.74
N GLU A 296 -11.52 -18.37 -31.92
CA GLU A 296 -10.11 -17.98 -32.09
C GLU A 296 -10.01 -16.44 -32.14
N ILE A 297 -8.97 -15.87 -31.52
CA ILE A 297 -8.74 -14.43 -31.45
C ILE A 297 -7.47 -14.07 -32.22
N ASP A 298 -7.55 -13.04 -33.06
CA ASP A 298 -6.38 -12.39 -33.64
C ASP A 298 -5.90 -11.25 -32.72
N GLN A 299 -4.59 -11.18 -32.48
CA GLN A 299 -3.96 -10.06 -31.79
C GLN A 299 -3.06 -9.29 -32.76
N ASN A 300 -3.33 -7.99 -32.92
CA ASN A 300 -2.42 -7.10 -33.64
C ASN A 300 -1.08 -7.01 -32.88
N LYS A 301 0.03 -7.39 -33.53
CA LYS A 301 1.36 -7.44 -32.92
C LYS A 301 1.91 -6.08 -32.45
N ASP A 302 1.48 -4.98 -33.07
CA ASP A 302 2.05 -3.64 -32.84
C ASP A 302 1.21 -2.88 -31.80
N THR A 303 -0.11 -2.98 -31.91
CA THR A 303 -1.07 -2.28 -31.04
C THR A 303 -1.63 -3.12 -29.92
N GLY A 304 -1.57 -4.46 -30.01
CA GLY A 304 -2.18 -5.38 -29.05
C GLY A 304 -3.69 -5.51 -29.20
N LYS A 305 -4.31 -4.90 -30.22
CA LYS A 305 -5.77 -5.00 -30.39
C LYS A 305 -6.22 -6.44 -30.62
N LEU A 306 -7.22 -6.90 -29.87
CA LEU A 306 -7.83 -8.22 -30.04
C LEU A 306 -9.07 -8.14 -30.95
N THR A 307 -9.25 -9.11 -31.84
CA THR A 307 -10.44 -9.24 -32.70
C THR A 307 -10.82 -10.71 -32.88
N PRO A 308 -12.12 -11.07 -32.84
CA PRO A 308 -12.56 -12.44 -33.12
C PRO A 308 -12.24 -12.82 -34.57
N LYS A 309 -11.71 -14.02 -34.76
CA LYS A 309 -11.36 -14.55 -36.07
C LYS A 309 -12.60 -15.14 -36.73
N THR A 310 -12.81 -14.80 -37.99
CA THR A 310 -13.99 -15.25 -38.75
C THR A 310 -13.95 -16.75 -39.06
N ASN A 311 -15.13 -17.36 -39.12
CA ASN A 311 -15.39 -18.79 -39.29
C ASN A 311 -14.78 -19.68 -38.18
N THR A 312 -14.68 -19.21 -36.94
CA THR A 312 -14.09 -19.97 -35.82
C THR A 312 -14.95 -20.08 -34.56
N LEU A 313 -16.13 -19.44 -34.53
CA LEU A 313 -17.05 -19.58 -33.40
C LEU A 313 -17.51 -21.04 -33.25
N GLN A 314 -17.47 -21.59 -32.04
CA GLN A 314 -17.79 -22.99 -31.81
C GLN A 314 -18.55 -23.16 -30.49
N TYR A 315 -19.70 -23.83 -30.54
CA TYR A 315 -20.39 -24.31 -29.34
C TYR A 315 -19.59 -25.43 -28.65
N ILE A 316 -19.46 -25.35 -27.34
CA ILE A 316 -18.82 -26.38 -26.53
C ILE A 316 -19.91 -27.33 -26.02
N SER A 317 -19.90 -28.57 -26.50
CA SER A 317 -20.89 -29.59 -26.09
C SER A 317 -20.72 -29.96 -24.61
N GLN A 318 -21.82 -29.92 -23.88
CA GLN A 318 -21.88 -30.20 -22.44
C GLN A 318 -22.60 -31.53 -22.13
N LYS A 319 -22.91 -32.30 -23.18
CA LYS A 319 -23.65 -33.56 -23.10
C LYS A 319 -23.06 -34.56 -22.12
N ALA A 320 -21.72 -34.60 -22.00
CA ALA A 320 -21.02 -35.52 -21.10
C ALA A 320 -21.31 -35.25 -19.61
N GLY A 321 -21.79 -34.05 -19.25
CA GLY A 321 -22.04 -33.61 -17.88
C GLY A 321 -23.51 -33.28 -17.58
N PHE A 322 -24.46 -33.85 -18.33
CA PHE A 322 -25.91 -33.62 -18.20
C PHE A 322 -26.39 -32.19 -18.55
N GLY A 323 -25.59 -31.44 -19.32
CA GLY A 323 -25.84 -30.04 -19.61
C GLY A 323 -25.18 -29.10 -18.60
N GLY A 324 -25.28 -27.80 -18.87
CA GLY A 324 -24.81 -26.73 -18.00
C GLY A 324 -25.98 -25.97 -17.36
N PHE A 325 -25.70 -25.28 -16.26
CA PHE A 325 -26.68 -24.56 -15.47
C PHE A 325 -26.05 -23.33 -14.85
N VAL A 326 -26.58 -22.14 -15.16
CA VAL A 326 -26.22 -20.85 -14.55
C VAL A 326 -24.69 -20.72 -14.42
N HIS A 327 -24.00 -20.69 -15.57
CA HIS A 327 -22.53 -20.58 -15.55
C HIS A 327 -22.14 -19.16 -15.15
N CYS A 328 -21.77 -18.95 -13.89
CA CYS A 328 -21.49 -17.64 -13.30
C CYS A 328 -20.01 -17.23 -13.53
N ALA A 329 -19.22 -17.01 -12.49
CA ALA A 329 -17.81 -16.64 -12.63
C ALA A 329 -16.90 -17.81 -13.02
N GLY A 330 -15.59 -17.53 -13.13
CA GLY A 330 -14.59 -18.53 -13.45
C GLY A 330 -13.15 -18.04 -13.34
N GLN A 331 -12.22 -18.96 -13.53
CA GLN A 331 -10.78 -18.72 -13.51
C GLN A 331 -10.14 -19.26 -14.79
N ARG A 332 -9.18 -18.52 -15.34
CA ARG A 332 -8.14 -19.14 -16.18
C ARG A 332 -7.14 -19.83 -15.26
N THR A 333 -7.13 -21.16 -15.23
CA THR A 333 -6.24 -21.92 -14.33
C THR A 333 -4.76 -21.69 -14.67
N PRO A 334 -3.83 -21.98 -13.74
CA PRO A 334 -2.39 -21.89 -14.02
C PRO A 334 -1.90 -22.79 -15.17
N TRP A 335 -2.64 -23.85 -15.51
CA TRP A 335 -2.37 -24.71 -16.66
C TRP A 335 -3.20 -24.35 -17.90
N ASN A 336 -3.74 -23.13 -17.94
CA ASN A 336 -4.35 -22.51 -19.12
C ASN A 336 -5.66 -23.18 -19.59
N SER A 337 -6.43 -23.76 -18.66
CA SER A 337 -7.82 -24.18 -18.89
C SER A 337 -8.82 -23.12 -18.40
N HIS A 338 -10.06 -23.21 -18.86
CA HIS A 338 -11.17 -22.38 -18.39
C HIS A 338 -11.93 -23.18 -17.33
N LEU A 339 -11.82 -22.78 -16.07
CA LEU A 339 -12.54 -23.37 -14.95
C LEU A 339 -13.74 -22.48 -14.63
N SER A 340 -14.94 -23.02 -14.77
CA SER A 340 -16.23 -22.34 -14.67
C SER A 340 -16.97 -22.85 -13.44
N SER A 341 -18.04 -22.17 -13.04
CA SER A 341 -18.88 -22.53 -11.91
C SER A 341 -20.35 -22.57 -12.29
N GLU A 342 -21.10 -23.54 -11.77
CA GLU A 342 -22.58 -23.54 -11.82
C GLU A 342 -23.14 -22.99 -10.49
N GLU A 343 -23.87 -21.89 -10.58
CA GLU A 343 -24.46 -21.16 -9.44
C GLU A 343 -25.94 -21.53 -9.22
N TYR A 344 -26.51 -21.17 -8.07
CA TYR A 344 -27.91 -21.31 -7.66
C TYR A 344 -28.49 -22.72 -7.80
N GLU A 345 -27.76 -23.72 -7.29
CA GLU A 345 -28.12 -25.11 -7.48
C GLU A 345 -29.53 -25.42 -6.97
N PRO A 346 -30.35 -26.19 -7.70
CA PRO A 346 -31.72 -26.49 -7.29
C PRO A 346 -31.74 -27.21 -5.93
N ASP A 347 -32.65 -26.82 -5.02
CA ASP A 347 -32.84 -27.56 -3.77
C ASP A 347 -33.44 -28.94 -4.05
N SER A 348 -32.67 -29.99 -3.84
CA SER A 348 -33.05 -31.39 -4.09
C SER A 348 -34.29 -31.86 -3.32
N LYS A 349 -34.62 -31.21 -2.20
CA LYS A 349 -35.79 -31.55 -1.37
C LYS A 349 -37.08 -30.97 -1.94
N SER A 350 -37.01 -29.87 -2.68
CA SER A 350 -38.16 -29.18 -3.28
C SER A 350 -37.77 -28.41 -4.56
N PRO A 351 -37.28 -29.10 -5.62
CA PRO A 351 -36.64 -28.44 -6.75
C PRO A 351 -37.62 -27.67 -7.65
N ASP A 352 -38.89 -28.10 -7.68
CA ASP A 352 -39.95 -27.48 -8.51
C ASP A 352 -40.31 -26.04 -8.12
N GLY A 353 -39.80 -25.55 -6.98
CA GLY A 353 -39.98 -24.16 -6.54
C GLY A 353 -39.06 -23.15 -7.25
N ASN A 354 -38.08 -23.62 -8.03
CA ASN A 354 -37.09 -22.78 -8.72
C ASN A 354 -37.44 -22.68 -10.22
N SER A 355 -37.63 -21.47 -10.75
CA SER A 355 -37.93 -21.26 -12.17
C SER A 355 -36.81 -21.73 -13.10
N TYR A 356 -35.54 -21.53 -12.73
CA TYR A 356 -34.40 -22.06 -13.48
C TYR A 356 -34.43 -23.59 -13.55
N TYR A 357 -34.86 -24.26 -12.48
CA TYR A 357 -35.00 -25.71 -12.52
C TYR A 357 -36.06 -26.17 -13.54
N THR A 358 -37.20 -25.47 -13.61
CA THR A 358 -38.26 -25.83 -14.56
C THR A 358 -37.84 -25.66 -16.04
N GLU A 359 -36.94 -24.71 -16.32
CA GLU A 359 -36.43 -24.45 -17.66
C GLU A 359 -35.53 -25.55 -18.20
N LEU A 360 -34.85 -26.30 -17.33
CA LEU A 360 -33.94 -27.41 -17.71
C LEU A 360 -34.62 -28.50 -18.55
N ALA A 361 -35.95 -28.65 -18.47
CA ALA A 361 -36.68 -29.57 -19.33
C ALA A 361 -36.41 -29.29 -20.82
N LYS A 362 -36.18 -28.03 -21.22
CA LYS A 362 -35.86 -27.64 -22.61
C LYS A 362 -34.54 -28.27 -23.11
N TYR A 363 -33.54 -28.41 -22.24
CA TYR A 363 -32.30 -29.13 -22.58
C TYR A 363 -32.59 -30.59 -22.94
N TRP A 364 -33.55 -31.21 -22.27
CA TRP A 364 -33.98 -32.59 -22.49
C TRP A 364 -35.07 -32.73 -23.57
N GLY A 365 -35.21 -31.75 -24.47
CA GLY A 365 -36.23 -31.77 -25.52
C GLY A 365 -37.66 -31.61 -25.00
N GLY A 366 -37.82 -31.03 -23.81
CA GLY A 366 -39.09 -30.81 -23.12
C GLY A 366 -39.48 -31.89 -22.11
N ASP A 367 -38.67 -32.94 -21.91
CA ASP A 367 -38.99 -34.03 -20.99
C ASP A 367 -38.47 -33.78 -19.56
N ALA A 368 -39.34 -33.25 -18.70
CA ALA A 368 -39.02 -32.96 -17.31
C ALA A 368 -38.64 -34.20 -16.48
N ASN A 369 -39.02 -35.41 -16.89
CA ASN A 369 -38.69 -36.64 -16.13
C ASN A 369 -37.19 -36.95 -16.19
N LYS A 370 -36.46 -36.38 -17.15
CA LYS A 370 -35.02 -36.55 -17.31
C LYS A 370 -34.19 -35.55 -16.49
N VAL A 371 -34.85 -34.58 -15.86
CA VAL A 371 -34.18 -33.55 -15.05
C VAL A 371 -33.95 -34.07 -13.63
N SER A 372 -32.74 -33.89 -13.11
CA SER A 372 -32.41 -34.10 -11.70
C SER A 372 -31.76 -32.86 -11.12
N ALA A 373 -32.13 -32.48 -9.89
CA ALA A 373 -31.46 -31.41 -9.16
C ALA A 373 -29.95 -31.67 -9.00
N TYR A 374 -29.56 -32.94 -8.82
CA TYR A 374 -28.18 -33.33 -8.56
C TYR A 374 -27.25 -33.30 -9.77
N TYR A 375 -27.77 -33.05 -10.98
CA TYR A 375 -26.95 -32.89 -12.18
C TYR A 375 -26.25 -31.53 -12.29
N TYR A 376 -26.65 -30.57 -11.46
CA TYR A 376 -26.24 -29.16 -11.54
C TYR A 376 -25.69 -28.65 -10.20
N GLY A 377 -24.93 -27.55 -10.23
CA GLY A 377 -24.24 -26.98 -9.06
C GLY A 377 -22.82 -27.50 -8.90
N TRP A 378 -22.13 -27.78 -10.01
CA TRP A 378 -20.77 -28.31 -10.06
C TRP A 378 -19.81 -27.31 -10.71
N THR A 379 -18.52 -27.64 -10.77
CA THR A 379 -17.50 -26.82 -11.44
C THR A 379 -17.08 -27.45 -12.78
N PRO A 380 -17.50 -26.91 -13.94
CA PRO A 380 -17.03 -27.36 -15.24
C PRO A 380 -15.60 -26.90 -15.56
N GLU A 381 -14.88 -27.64 -16.39
CA GLU A 381 -13.57 -27.22 -16.92
C GLU A 381 -13.48 -27.51 -18.42
N ILE A 382 -12.99 -26.52 -19.18
CA ILE A 382 -12.66 -26.63 -20.60
C ILE A 382 -11.15 -26.61 -20.80
N LYS A 383 -10.63 -27.68 -21.38
CA LYS A 383 -9.25 -27.77 -21.87
C LYS A 383 -9.24 -27.62 -23.38
N ILE A 384 -8.23 -26.95 -23.93
CA ILE A 384 -8.06 -26.84 -25.39
C ILE A 384 -7.00 -27.86 -25.81
N GLU A 385 -7.42 -28.91 -26.51
CA GLU A 385 -6.56 -29.96 -27.02
C GLU A 385 -6.58 -29.94 -28.55
N ASN A 386 -5.43 -29.74 -29.20
CA ASN A 386 -5.34 -29.66 -30.65
C ASN A 386 -6.33 -28.64 -31.27
N SER A 387 -6.46 -27.46 -30.66
CA SER A 387 -7.45 -26.42 -31.03
C SER A 387 -8.94 -26.84 -30.88
N THR A 388 -9.24 -27.91 -30.15
CA THR A 388 -10.61 -28.38 -29.87
C THR A 388 -10.91 -28.25 -28.37
N PRO A 389 -12.07 -27.72 -27.97
CA PRO A 389 -12.44 -27.64 -26.56
C PRO A 389 -12.92 -29.01 -26.05
N VAL A 390 -12.42 -29.41 -24.87
CA VAL A 390 -12.77 -30.65 -24.17
C VAL A 390 -13.43 -30.27 -22.85
N TYR A 391 -14.71 -30.62 -22.72
CA TYR A 391 -15.54 -30.34 -21.54
C TYR A 391 -15.41 -31.45 -20.49
N SER A 392 -15.33 -31.07 -19.23
CA SER A 392 -15.43 -31.97 -18.06
C SER A 392 -16.13 -31.27 -16.89
N LYS A 393 -16.58 -32.04 -15.89
CA LYS A 393 -17.25 -31.54 -14.69
C LYS A 393 -16.63 -32.17 -13.44
N HIS A 394 -16.28 -31.35 -12.45
CA HIS A 394 -15.50 -31.76 -11.27
C HIS A 394 -16.37 -32.07 -10.06
N TYR A 395 -16.92 -33.28 -10.02
CA TYR A 395 -17.79 -33.75 -8.94
C TYR A 395 -17.10 -33.92 -7.58
N ALA A 396 -15.77 -34.11 -7.57
CA ALA A 396 -15.00 -34.31 -6.34
C ALA A 396 -14.96 -33.06 -5.45
N MET A 397 -15.24 -31.87 -5.99
CA MET A 397 -15.20 -30.59 -5.26
C MET A 397 -16.51 -30.26 -4.53
N GLY A 398 -17.55 -31.08 -4.70
CA GLY A 398 -18.85 -30.92 -4.04
C GLY A 398 -19.82 -30.02 -4.81
N ARG A 399 -21.10 -30.16 -4.45
CA ARG A 399 -22.23 -29.47 -5.07
C ARG A 399 -22.79 -28.37 -4.17
N PHE A 400 -22.88 -27.16 -4.69
CA PHE A 400 -23.50 -25.97 -4.10
C PHE A 400 -23.55 -24.85 -5.17
N SER A 401 -23.82 -23.63 -4.77
CA SER A 401 -23.96 -22.45 -5.62
C SER A 401 -22.57 -21.87 -5.82
N HIS A 402 -21.77 -22.49 -6.69
CA HIS A 402 -20.39 -22.05 -6.87
C HIS A 402 -20.39 -20.70 -7.57
N GLU A 403 -19.82 -19.69 -6.92
CA GLU A 403 -19.41 -18.49 -7.65
C GLU A 403 -18.12 -18.79 -8.40
N LEU A 404 -17.06 -19.09 -7.64
CA LEU A 404 -15.72 -19.23 -8.19
C LEU A 404 -14.96 -20.38 -7.53
N ALA A 405 -14.44 -21.26 -8.38
CA ALA A 405 -13.35 -22.14 -8.03
C ALA A 405 -12.00 -21.50 -8.40
N TYR A 406 -11.18 -21.17 -7.41
CA TYR A 406 -9.87 -20.53 -7.60
C TYR A 406 -8.73 -21.49 -7.26
N VAL A 407 -7.99 -21.91 -8.29
CA VAL A 407 -6.81 -22.76 -8.16
C VAL A 407 -5.59 -21.92 -7.74
N MET A 408 -4.94 -22.35 -6.66
CA MET A 408 -3.72 -21.76 -6.11
C MET A 408 -2.44 -22.20 -6.87
N PRO A 409 -1.29 -21.51 -6.70
CA PRO A 409 -0.08 -21.79 -7.47
C PRO A 409 0.56 -23.18 -7.29
N ASP A 410 0.22 -23.93 -6.23
CA ASP A 410 0.62 -25.35 -6.09
C ASP A 410 -0.06 -26.28 -7.10
N ASN A 411 -1.02 -25.77 -7.88
CA ASN A 411 -1.83 -26.52 -8.83
C ASN A 411 -2.67 -27.65 -8.19
N LYS A 412 -2.94 -27.57 -6.87
CA LYS A 412 -3.66 -28.58 -6.10
C LYS A 412 -4.76 -27.99 -5.23
N THR A 413 -4.46 -26.90 -4.56
CA THR A 413 -5.37 -26.24 -3.62
C THR A 413 -6.35 -25.39 -4.41
N VAL A 414 -7.64 -25.60 -4.15
CA VAL A 414 -8.72 -24.85 -4.79
C VAL A 414 -9.59 -24.25 -3.68
N TYR A 415 -9.75 -22.94 -3.69
CA TYR A 415 -10.75 -22.25 -2.88
C TYR A 415 -12.07 -22.17 -3.64
N LEU A 416 -13.19 -22.38 -2.95
CA LEU A 416 -14.52 -22.40 -3.54
C LEU A 416 -15.41 -21.45 -2.74
N SER A 417 -15.89 -20.39 -3.39
CA SER A 417 -16.90 -19.49 -2.86
C SER A 417 -18.31 -20.00 -3.17
N ASP A 418 -19.25 -19.72 -2.27
CA ASP A 418 -20.64 -20.18 -2.34
C ASP A 418 -21.54 -18.94 -2.36
N ASP A 419 -22.10 -18.61 -3.52
CA ASP A 419 -23.00 -17.47 -3.65
C ASP A 419 -24.41 -17.85 -3.19
N GLY A 420 -24.81 -17.31 -2.05
CA GLY A 420 -26.18 -17.39 -1.60
C GLY A 420 -26.37 -16.75 -0.24
N THR A 421 -27.48 -17.08 0.41
CA THR A 421 -27.70 -16.69 1.82
C THR A 421 -27.42 -17.88 2.73
N ASN A 422 -26.76 -17.67 3.86
CA ASN A 422 -26.43 -18.75 4.81
C ASN A 422 -25.62 -19.88 4.13
N VAL A 423 -24.48 -19.47 3.61
CA VAL A 423 -23.55 -20.26 2.79
C VAL A 423 -22.21 -20.41 3.50
N GLY A 424 -21.32 -21.24 2.95
CA GLY A 424 -20.03 -21.53 3.57
C GLY A 424 -18.84 -21.35 2.63
N PHE A 425 -17.66 -21.21 3.22
CA PHE A 425 -16.40 -21.12 2.49
C PHE A 425 -15.69 -22.48 2.48
N PHE A 426 -15.28 -22.96 1.30
CA PHE A 426 -14.73 -24.30 1.12
C PHE A 426 -13.33 -24.29 0.51
N MET A 427 -12.61 -25.38 0.76
CA MET A 427 -11.27 -25.64 0.21
C MET A 427 -11.16 -27.10 -0.24
N PHE A 428 -10.72 -27.33 -1.46
CA PHE A 428 -10.45 -28.66 -2.01
C PHE A 428 -8.96 -28.85 -2.25
N ILE A 429 -8.41 -29.98 -1.83
CA ILE A 429 -7.02 -30.36 -2.06
C ILE A 429 -6.98 -31.57 -2.99
N ALA A 430 -6.53 -31.34 -4.23
CA ALA A 430 -6.36 -32.41 -5.21
C ALA A 430 -5.21 -33.36 -4.84
N ASP A 431 -5.38 -34.66 -5.13
CA ASP A 431 -4.35 -35.67 -4.90
C ASP A 431 -3.13 -35.45 -5.81
N THR A 432 -3.38 -35.00 -7.04
CA THR A 432 -2.38 -34.82 -8.10
C THR A 432 -2.44 -33.41 -8.66
N GLU A 433 -1.28 -32.80 -8.89
CA GLU A 433 -1.19 -31.45 -9.47
C GLU A 433 -1.86 -31.41 -10.84
N LYS A 434 -2.65 -30.36 -11.11
CA LYS A 434 -3.35 -30.12 -12.38
C LYS A 434 -4.44 -31.14 -12.71
N ASP A 435 -4.80 -32.00 -11.75
CA ASP A 435 -5.87 -32.98 -11.88
C ASP A 435 -6.86 -32.86 -10.71
N LEU A 436 -7.97 -32.16 -10.96
CA LEU A 436 -9.03 -31.93 -9.98
C LEU A 436 -10.00 -33.12 -9.84
N SER A 437 -9.71 -34.27 -10.47
CA SER A 437 -10.63 -35.41 -10.49
C SER A 437 -10.67 -36.23 -9.20
N SER A 438 -9.78 -35.97 -8.25
CA SER A 438 -9.65 -36.73 -6.99
C SER A 438 -9.05 -35.86 -5.91
N GLY A 439 -9.62 -35.90 -4.69
CA GLY A 439 -9.09 -35.12 -3.58
C GLY A 439 -9.99 -35.04 -2.35
N THR A 440 -9.56 -34.24 -1.38
CA THR A 440 -10.24 -34.04 -0.10
C THR A 440 -10.87 -32.66 -0.03
N LEU A 441 -12.13 -32.59 0.40
CA LEU A 441 -12.89 -31.35 0.56
C LEU A 441 -12.93 -30.94 2.03
N TYR A 442 -12.79 -29.64 2.29
CA TYR A 442 -12.81 -29.03 3.61
C TYR A 442 -13.79 -27.85 3.65
N ALA A 443 -14.38 -27.60 4.81
CA ALA A 443 -15.21 -26.43 5.07
C ALA A 443 -14.61 -25.58 6.19
N ALA A 444 -14.68 -24.26 6.04
CA ALA A 444 -14.18 -23.32 7.02
C ALA A 444 -15.10 -23.23 8.26
N LYS A 445 -14.46 -23.00 9.40
CA LYS A 445 -15.10 -22.58 10.64
C LYS A 445 -14.51 -21.23 11.03
N TRP A 446 -15.38 -20.23 11.08
CA TRP A 446 -15.08 -18.85 11.45
C TRP A 446 -15.00 -18.71 12.96
N ASN A 447 -13.81 -18.43 13.49
CA ASN A 447 -13.60 -18.14 14.90
C ASN A 447 -13.36 -16.65 15.06
N GLN A 448 -14.44 -15.89 15.24
CA GLN A 448 -14.37 -14.43 15.28
C GLN A 448 -13.42 -13.94 16.38
N THR A 449 -12.46 -13.10 15.99
CA THR A 449 -11.50 -12.44 16.88
C THR A 449 -11.85 -10.96 17.07
N SER A 450 -12.53 -10.35 16.10
CA SER A 450 -13.01 -8.98 16.19
C SER A 450 -14.18 -8.82 17.17
N GLN A 451 -14.32 -7.61 17.71
CA GLN A 451 -15.47 -7.28 18.54
C GLN A 451 -16.79 -7.47 17.78
N ALA A 452 -17.79 -8.05 18.44
CA ALA A 452 -19.12 -8.23 17.87
C ALA A 452 -19.79 -6.89 17.55
N GLY A 453 -20.45 -6.81 16.39
CA GLY A 453 -21.19 -5.64 15.92
C GLY A 453 -20.33 -4.49 15.40
N VAL A 454 -19.05 -4.73 15.08
CA VAL A 454 -18.12 -3.69 14.61
C VAL A 454 -17.53 -4.05 13.24
N GLY A 455 -17.67 -3.13 12.28
CA GLY A 455 -17.07 -3.22 10.95
C GLY A 455 -17.43 -4.51 10.20
N SER A 456 -16.57 -4.91 9.27
CA SER A 456 -16.68 -6.17 8.51
C SER A 456 -16.11 -7.38 9.25
N GLY A 457 -15.56 -7.20 10.45
CA GLY A 457 -15.04 -8.30 11.27
C GLY A 457 -13.69 -8.90 10.84
N GLU A 458 -13.17 -9.75 11.72
CA GLU A 458 -11.91 -10.50 11.60
C GLU A 458 -12.04 -11.84 12.35
N ALA A 459 -11.42 -12.91 11.82
CA ALA A 459 -11.44 -14.23 12.43
C ALA A 459 -10.21 -15.08 12.11
N ASP A 460 -9.93 -16.02 13.02
CA ASP A 460 -9.10 -17.17 12.74
C ASP A 460 -9.95 -18.28 12.10
N LEU A 461 -9.38 -18.98 11.11
CA LEU A 461 -10.04 -20.05 10.38
C LEU A 461 -9.54 -21.41 10.85
N THR A 462 -10.48 -22.32 11.09
CA THR A 462 -10.20 -23.75 11.29
C THR A 462 -10.90 -24.57 10.21
N TRP A 463 -10.28 -25.67 9.79
CA TRP A 463 -10.74 -26.45 8.64
C TRP A 463 -11.34 -27.79 9.06
N ILE A 464 -12.56 -28.07 8.61
CA ILE A 464 -13.29 -29.30 8.88
C ILE A 464 -13.24 -30.20 7.64
N ASN A 465 -12.69 -31.40 7.81
CA ASN A 465 -12.57 -32.39 6.74
C ASN A 465 -13.95 -33.01 6.42
N LEU A 466 -14.40 -32.87 5.17
CA LEU A 466 -15.65 -33.44 4.67
C LEU A 466 -15.43 -34.79 3.95
N GLY A 467 -14.18 -35.25 3.83
CA GLY A 467 -13.81 -36.54 3.27
C GLY A 467 -13.27 -36.47 1.84
N HIS A 468 -12.65 -37.59 1.43
CA HIS A 468 -12.08 -37.80 0.10
C HIS A 468 -13.10 -38.40 -0.88
N ALA A 469 -13.05 -37.98 -2.15
CA ALA A 469 -13.84 -38.56 -3.23
C ALA A 469 -13.15 -38.38 -4.60
N THR A 470 -13.59 -39.17 -5.58
CA THR A 470 -13.22 -39.00 -7.00
C THR A 470 -14.42 -38.62 -7.87
N ASN A 471 -14.17 -37.94 -8.99
CA ASN A 471 -15.20 -37.63 -10.00
C ASN A 471 -15.92 -38.91 -10.45
N SER A 472 -15.19 -40.01 -10.65
CA SER A 472 -15.77 -41.29 -11.09
C SER A 472 -16.72 -41.87 -10.05
N GLU A 473 -16.35 -41.84 -8.76
CA GLU A 473 -17.22 -42.34 -7.69
C GLU A 473 -18.54 -41.58 -7.63
N ILE A 474 -18.49 -40.25 -7.70
CA ILE A 474 -19.69 -39.42 -7.64
C ILE A 474 -20.52 -39.53 -8.92
N LYS A 475 -19.88 -39.62 -10.09
CA LYS A 475 -20.57 -39.87 -11.36
C LYS A 475 -21.31 -41.20 -11.36
N THR A 476 -20.74 -42.27 -10.79
CA THR A 476 -21.46 -43.55 -10.62
C THR A 476 -22.65 -43.47 -9.65
N ILE A 477 -22.63 -42.55 -8.68
CA ILE A 477 -23.80 -42.29 -7.82
C ILE A 477 -24.90 -41.58 -8.61
N LEU A 478 -24.54 -40.61 -9.45
CA LEU A 478 -25.48 -39.83 -10.25
C LEU A 478 -26.09 -40.63 -11.40
N ASP A 479 -25.32 -41.56 -11.97
CA ASP A 479 -25.63 -42.28 -13.20
C ASP A 479 -24.99 -43.68 -13.14
N PRO A 480 -25.62 -44.61 -12.40
CA PRO A 480 -25.09 -45.94 -12.15
C PRO A 480 -25.12 -46.88 -13.37
N ASP A 481 -25.96 -46.62 -14.38
CA ASP A 481 -26.05 -47.43 -15.60
C ASP A 481 -25.24 -46.85 -16.77
N GLY A 482 -24.77 -45.61 -16.65
CA GLY A 482 -23.98 -44.91 -17.66
C GLY A 482 -24.80 -44.35 -18.82
N ASP A 483 -26.12 -44.37 -18.71
CA ASP A 483 -27.03 -43.75 -19.68
C ASP A 483 -27.43 -42.35 -19.20
N VAL A 484 -26.70 -41.34 -19.67
CA VAL A 484 -27.00 -39.93 -19.35
C VAL A 484 -28.40 -39.46 -19.75
N THR A 485 -29.20 -40.28 -20.46
CA THR A 485 -30.56 -39.92 -20.88
C THR A 485 -31.66 -40.41 -19.93
N THR A 486 -31.31 -41.13 -18.87
CA THR A 486 -32.18 -41.53 -17.77
C THR A 486 -31.89 -40.69 -16.50
N ASN A 487 -32.88 -40.64 -15.61
CA ASN A 487 -32.79 -39.93 -14.34
C ASN A 487 -32.64 -40.94 -13.21
N ASP A 488 -31.40 -41.26 -12.88
CA ASP A 488 -31.03 -42.33 -11.94
C ASP A 488 -30.34 -41.82 -10.68
N ALA A 489 -30.21 -40.50 -10.55
CA ALA A 489 -29.64 -39.86 -9.38
C ALA A 489 -30.47 -40.18 -8.13
N PRO A 490 -29.84 -40.27 -6.94
CA PRO A 490 -30.56 -40.45 -5.69
C PRO A 490 -31.53 -39.29 -5.43
N THR A 491 -32.48 -39.48 -4.52
CA THR A 491 -33.33 -38.41 -4.00
C THR A 491 -32.80 -37.90 -2.67
N PHE A 492 -33.21 -36.70 -2.24
CA PHE A 492 -32.89 -36.18 -0.90
C PHE A 492 -33.24 -37.19 0.21
N ALA A 493 -34.38 -37.87 0.07
CA ALA A 493 -34.85 -38.86 1.03
C ALA A 493 -33.99 -40.13 1.07
N ASP A 494 -33.16 -40.40 0.06
CA ASP A 494 -32.21 -41.52 0.10
C ASP A 494 -30.97 -41.21 0.96
N ILE A 495 -30.67 -39.92 1.14
CA ILE A 495 -29.47 -39.43 1.84
C ILE A 495 -29.77 -39.12 3.31
N PHE A 496 -30.91 -38.48 3.59
CA PHE A 496 -31.25 -37.97 4.92
C PHE A 496 -32.55 -38.53 5.49
N ASP A 497 -32.56 -38.72 6.81
CA ASP A 497 -33.79 -38.61 7.59
C ASP A 497 -33.98 -37.13 7.95
N SER A 498 -35.21 -36.60 7.86
CA SER A 498 -35.52 -35.21 8.23
C SER A 498 -36.80 -35.11 9.06
N VAL A 499 -36.81 -34.18 10.02
CA VAL A 499 -37.98 -33.81 10.83
C VAL A 499 -38.11 -32.29 10.88
N SER A 500 -39.32 -31.79 11.13
CA SER A 500 -39.53 -30.35 11.29
C SER A 500 -39.00 -29.87 12.66
N PRO A 501 -38.31 -28.72 12.73
CA PRO A 501 -37.92 -28.12 14.00
C PRO A 501 -39.14 -27.68 14.82
N SER A 502 -39.05 -27.75 16.15
CA SER A 502 -40.07 -27.24 17.07
C SER A 502 -39.48 -26.12 17.92
N ASN A 503 -39.99 -24.89 17.76
CA ASN A 503 -39.49 -23.68 18.44
C ASN A 503 -37.97 -23.47 18.31
N GLY A 504 -37.40 -23.76 17.14
CA GLY A 504 -35.96 -23.62 16.91
C GLY A 504 -35.11 -24.79 17.39
N VAL A 505 -35.70 -25.89 17.87
CA VAL A 505 -35.01 -27.05 18.45
C VAL A 505 -35.31 -28.32 17.65
N CYS A 506 -34.32 -29.20 17.53
CA CYS A 506 -34.43 -30.50 16.87
C CYS A 506 -34.65 -31.65 17.86
N ASP A 507 -35.35 -32.69 17.39
CA ASP A 507 -35.52 -33.94 18.12
C ASP A 507 -34.16 -34.64 18.36
N SER A 508 -34.09 -35.44 19.43
CA SER A 508 -32.88 -36.19 19.77
C SER A 508 -32.42 -37.08 18.60
N GLY A 509 -31.15 -36.97 18.22
CA GLY A 509 -30.55 -37.73 17.12
C GLY A 509 -30.60 -37.05 15.76
N PHE A 510 -31.22 -35.87 15.66
CA PHE A 510 -31.12 -34.97 14.51
C PHE A 510 -30.24 -33.77 14.86
N THR A 511 -29.50 -33.26 13.88
CA THR A 511 -28.70 -32.05 13.99
C THR A 511 -29.47 -30.87 13.42
N SER A 512 -29.51 -29.76 14.15
CA SER A 512 -30.00 -28.49 13.61
C SER A 512 -28.97 -27.93 12.65
N VAL A 513 -29.40 -27.60 11.45
CA VAL A 513 -28.61 -26.85 10.47
C VAL A 513 -29.39 -25.64 10.02
N ASN A 514 -28.69 -24.57 9.66
CA ASN A 514 -29.29 -23.42 8.98
C ASN A 514 -28.42 -23.09 7.76
N THR A 515 -29.00 -23.23 6.58
CA THR A 515 -28.37 -22.99 5.28
C THR A 515 -29.31 -22.13 4.41
N SER A 516 -29.07 -22.02 3.12
CA SER A 516 -29.90 -21.24 2.19
C SER A 516 -31.39 -21.61 2.15
N VAL A 517 -31.76 -22.80 2.64
CA VAL A 517 -33.16 -23.26 2.76
C VAL A 517 -33.79 -22.97 4.13
N GLY A 518 -33.04 -22.34 5.04
CA GLY A 518 -33.42 -22.07 6.42
C GLY A 518 -33.13 -23.23 7.38
N GLN A 519 -33.76 -23.19 8.56
CA GLN A 519 -33.54 -24.19 9.60
C GLN A 519 -34.12 -25.56 9.23
N GLU A 520 -33.29 -26.60 9.30
CA GLU A 520 -33.69 -28.00 9.17
C GLU A 520 -33.15 -28.87 10.31
N CYS A 521 -33.84 -29.98 10.61
CA CYS A 521 -33.35 -31.01 11.52
C CYS A 521 -33.04 -32.28 10.74
N LEU A 522 -31.76 -32.53 10.52
CA LEU A 522 -31.28 -33.56 9.60
C LEU A 522 -30.43 -34.63 10.28
N LYS A 523 -30.51 -35.84 9.75
CA LYS A 523 -29.63 -36.96 10.12
C LYS A 523 -29.20 -37.71 8.86
N VAL A 524 -27.89 -37.82 8.65
CA VAL A 524 -27.32 -38.60 7.54
C VAL A 524 -27.64 -40.08 7.74
N LYS A 525 -28.15 -40.74 6.70
CA LYS A 525 -28.41 -42.18 6.73
C LYS A 525 -27.10 -42.98 6.74
N ALA A 526 -27.13 -44.15 7.38
CA ALA A 526 -25.95 -45.00 7.51
C ALA A 526 -25.34 -45.33 6.14
N GLY A 527 -24.04 -45.06 5.96
CA GLY A 527 -23.32 -45.29 4.71
C GLY A 527 -23.42 -44.17 3.67
N MET A 528 -24.18 -43.10 3.94
CA MET A 528 -24.41 -41.99 3.00
C MET A 528 -23.50 -40.78 3.23
N ASP A 529 -22.50 -40.85 4.11
CA ASP A 529 -21.60 -39.71 4.42
C ASP A 529 -20.93 -39.12 3.18
N LYS A 530 -20.36 -39.95 2.28
CA LYS A 530 -19.71 -39.48 1.05
C LYS A 530 -20.73 -38.82 0.11
N THR A 531 -21.89 -39.46 -0.06
CA THR A 531 -22.99 -38.95 -0.88
C THR A 531 -23.50 -37.61 -0.36
N ALA A 532 -23.74 -37.50 0.95
CA ALA A 532 -24.15 -36.27 1.60
C ALA A 532 -23.07 -35.18 1.47
N SER A 533 -21.79 -35.53 1.66
CA SER A 533 -20.69 -34.57 1.53
C SER A 533 -20.59 -33.95 0.14
N ARG A 534 -20.90 -34.69 -0.94
CA ARG A 534 -20.72 -34.20 -2.31
C ARG A 534 -21.99 -33.71 -2.98
N LEU A 535 -23.16 -34.29 -2.69
CA LEU A 535 -24.43 -33.86 -3.27
C LEU A 535 -25.13 -32.77 -2.43
N GLU A 536 -24.82 -32.69 -1.14
CA GLU A 536 -25.51 -31.87 -0.14
C GLU A 536 -24.50 -31.15 0.76
N THR A 537 -23.46 -30.59 0.11
CA THR A 537 -22.22 -30.11 0.74
C THR A 537 -22.48 -29.15 1.88
N ARG A 538 -23.31 -28.10 1.68
CA ARG A 538 -23.66 -27.13 2.74
C ARG A 538 -24.30 -27.79 3.95
N ARG A 539 -25.31 -28.64 3.72
CA ARG A 539 -26.04 -29.35 4.79
C ARG A 539 -25.09 -30.26 5.56
N TYR A 540 -24.24 -31.01 4.85
CA TYR A 540 -23.26 -31.89 5.49
C TYR A 540 -22.20 -31.11 6.28
N ALA A 541 -21.70 -30.00 5.74
CA ALA A 541 -20.75 -29.12 6.43
C ALA A 541 -21.34 -28.54 7.71
N ALA A 542 -22.58 -28.04 7.68
CA ALA A 542 -23.30 -27.57 8.87
C ALA A 542 -23.49 -28.69 9.91
N ILE A 543 -23.82 -29.92 9.49
CA ILE A 543 -23.91 -31.10 10.39
C ILE A 543 -22.57 -31.37 11.08
N LYS A 544 -21.45 -31.15 10.39
CA LYS A 544 -20.09 -31.28 10.93
C LYS A 544 -19.63 -30.07 11.76
N GLY A 545 -20.44 -29.01 11.82
CA GLY A 545 -20.20 -27.82 12.64
C GLY A 545 -19.45 -26.69 11.94
N ALA A 546 -19.32 -26.73 10.60
CA ALA A 546 -18.76 -25.63 9.82
C ALA A 546 -19.62 -24.38 9.90
N THR A 547 -19.04 -23.23 9.56
CA THR A 547 -19.78 -21.96 9.46
C THR A 547 -20.55 -21.94 8.14
N THR A 548 -21.87 -21.77 8.21
CA THR A 548 -22.78 -21.62 7.05
C THR A 548 -23.60 -20.33 7.18
N GLU A 549 -22.93 -19.27 7.61
CA GLU A 549 -23.51 -17.97 7.99
C GLU A 549 -23.06 -16.84 7.06
N LEU A 550 -22.11 -17.14 6.16
CA LEU A 550 -21.66 -16.19 5.15
C LEU A 550 -22.82 -15.90 4.18
N ASN A 551 -22.75 -14.77 3.49
CA ASN A 551 -23.82 -14.31 2.62
C ASN A 551 -23.22 -13.61 1.40
N LYS A 552 -23.55 -14.09 0.19
CA LYS A 552 -23.05 -13.59 -1.10
C LYS A 552 -21.51 -13.60 -1.16
N GLU A 553 -20.90 -14.76 -0.90
CA GLU A 553 -19.46 -14.93 -1.14
C GLU A 553 -19.22 -15.10 -2.62
N GLU A 554 -18.50 -14.16 -3.21
CA GLU A 554 -18.39 -14.05 -4.66
C GLU A 554 -16.93 -14.27 -5.14
N GLY A 555 -16.32 -13.27 -5.77
CA GLY A 555 -15.02 -13.40 -6.42
C GLY A 555 -13.86 -13.70 -5.46
N ILE A 556 -12.89 -14.44 -5.98
CA ILE A 556 -11.65 -14.83 -5.28
C ILE A 556 -10.44 -14.46 -6.14
N THR A 557 -9.38 -13.95 -5.52
CA THR A 557 -8.09 -13.78 -6.19
C THR A 557 -6.92 -13.91 -5.23
N PHE A 558 -5.69 -13.99 -5.74
CA PHE A 558 -4.49 -14.24 -4.94
C PHE A 558 -3.33 -13.31 -5.32
N ASP A 559 -2.72 -12.65 -4.32
CA ASP A 559 -1.41 -12.01 -4.46
C ASP A 559 -0.31 -12.96 -3.99
N LYS A 560 0.32 -13.64 -4.95
CA LYS A 560 1.47 -14.51 -4.69
C LYS A 560 2.62 -13.78 -3.98
N ASN A 561 2.77 -12.48 -4.21
CA ASN A 561 3.89 -11.72 -3.67
C ASN A 561 3.73 -11.42 -2.17
N SER A 562 2.49 -11.28 -1.68
CA SER A 562 2.22 -11.07 -0.26
C SER A 562 1.70 -12.33 0.46
N GLY A 563 1.38 -13.40 -0.27
CA GLY A 563 0.80 -14.61 0.31
C GLY A 563 -0.64 -14.39 0.80
N LYS A 564 -1.38 -13.50 0.13
CA LYS A 564 -2.76 -13.13 0.52
C LYS A 564 -3.78 -13.58 -0.51
N LEU A 565 -4.78 -14.32 -0.07
CA LEU A 565 -6.01 -14.56 -0.80
C LEU A 565 -6.99 -13.42 -0.51
N TYR A 566 -7.80 -13.04 -1.48
CA TYR A 566 -8.86 -12.06 -1.32
C TYR A 566 -10.18 -12.70 -1.71
N VAL A 567 -11.24 -12.41 -0.95
CA VAL A 567 -12.61 -12.90 -1.17
C VAL A 567 -13.56 -11.73 -1.08
N ALA A 568 -14.49 -11.63 -2.03
CA ALA A 568 -15.54 -10.63 -2.02
C ALA A 568 -16.79 -11.14 -1.30
N ILE A 569 -17.41 -10.25 -0.53
CA ILE A 569 -18.71 -10.47 0.11
C ILE A 569 -19.62 -9.33 -0.31
N SER A 570 -20.56 -9.61 -1.21
CA SER A 570 -21.41 -8.59 -1.82
C SER A 570 -22.45 -8.00 -0.87
N ASP A 571 -22.83 -8.75 0.17
CA ASP A 571 -23.77 -8.30 1.20
C ASP A 571 -23.40 -8.87 2.58
N ALA A 572 -22.84 -8.03 3.44
CA ALA A 572 -22.40 -8.40 4.78
C ALA A 572 -23.54 -8.23 5.81
N ARG A 573 -24.65 -8.96 5.61
CA ARG A 573 -25.88 -8.95 6.44
C ARG A 573 -26.42 -10.37 6.65
N LYS A 574 -27.60 -10.49 7.27
CA LYS A 574 -28.36 -11.73 7.49
C LYS A 574 -27.63 -12.67 8.46
N GLY A 575 -27.21 -13.86 8.02
CA GLY A 575 -26.52 -14.85 8.86
C GLY A 575 -25.20 -14.35 9.43
N MET A 576 -24.63 -13.28 8.85
CA MET A 576 -23.40 -12.66 9.37
C MET A 576 -23.64 -11.73 10.57
N GLU A 577 -24.90 -11.41 10.87
CA GLU A 577 -25.28 -10.52 11.97
C GLU A 577 -25.50 -11.31 13.27
N ASN A 578 -25.41 -10.62 14.41
CA ASN A 578 -25.73 -11.25 15.69
C ASN A 578 -27.23 -11.10 16.03
N SER A 579 -28.11 -11.92 15.46
CA SER A 579 -29.53 -11.91 15.80
C SER A 579 -29.99 -13.22 16.46
N THR A 580 -30.77 -13.11 17.54
CA THR A 580 -31.34 -14.30 18.21
C THR A 580 -32.77 -14.60 17.77
N THR A 581 -33.35 -13.79 16.88
CA THR A 581 -34.74 -13.91 16.42
C THR A 581 -34.89 -13.99 14.91
N SER A 582 -33.80 -13.78 14.17
CA SER A 582 -33.77 -13.87 12.71
C SER A 582 -33.87 -15.33 12.26
N SER A 583 -34.64 -15.61 11.21
CA SER A 583 -34.64 -16.94 10.56
C SER A 583 -33.29 -17.31 9.96
N TYR A 584 -32.40 -16.32 9.73
CA TYR A 584 -31.05 -16.53 9.22
C TYR A 584 -30.07 -17.03 10.30
N ASP A 585 -30.40 -16.87 11.59
CA ASP A 585 -29.53 -17.30 12.69
C ASP A 585 -30.13 -18.44 13.52
N ILE A 586 -31.47 -18.53 13.57
CA ILE A 586 -32.15 -19.58 14.33
C ILE A 586 -31.72 -20.95 13.81
N GLY A 587 -31.14 -21.77 14.70
CA GLY A 587 -30.69 -23.12 14.36
C GLY A 587 -29.33 -23.21 13.67
N GLY A 588 -28.66 -22.08 13.42
CA GLY A 588 -27.25 -21.99 13.00
C GLY A 588 -26.30 -21.87 14.20
N ASN A 589 -24.99 -21.76 13.93
CA ASN A 589 -23.97 -21.70 14.99
C ASN A 589 -23.83 -20.30 15.61
N ASN A 590 -24.21 -19.25 14.87
CA ASN A 590 -23.96 -17.85 15.23
C ASN A 590 -22.47 -17.62 15.50
N ASP A 591 -21.62 -18.10 14.59
CA ASP A 591 -20.18 -17.91 14.56
C ASP A 591 -19.80 -16.48 14.17
N ILE A 592 -20.55 -15.85 13.25
CA ILE A 592 -20.27 -14.52 12.71
C ILE A 592 -21.18 -13.48 13.37
N LYS A 593 -20.60 -12.36 13.83
CA LYS A 593 -21.29 -11.33 14.59
C LYS A 593 -20.80 -9.94 14.20
N ILE A 594 -20.95 -9.54 12.95
CA ILE A 594 -20.42 -8.26 12.43
C ILE A 594 -21.48 -7.16 12.41
N ALA A 595 -21.08 -5.94 12.04
CA ALA A 595 -22.03 -4.86 11.80
C ALA A 595 -22.72 -5.07 10.42
N PRO A 596 -24.04 -4.86 10.30
CA PRO A 596 -24.74 -5.04 9.04
C PRO A 596 -24.26 -4.03 7.99
N ASN A 597 -23.84 -4.53 6.82
CA ASN A 597 -23.44 -3.69 5.69
C ASN A 597 -23.95 -4.24 4.35
N LYS A 598 -25.00 -3.60 3.82
CA LYS A 598 -25.59 -3.96 2.53
C LYS A 598 -24.70 -3.69 1.31
N CYS A 599 -23.68 -2.83 1.45
CA CYS A 599 -22.78 -2.47 0.37
C CYS A 599 -21.59 -3.44 0.26
N GLY A 600 -21.55 -4.47 1.12
CA GLY A 600 -20.53 -5.51 1.08
C GLY A 600 -19.14 -5.06 1.49
N ALA A 601 -18.19 -5.99 1.39
CA ALA A 601 -16.78 -5.78 1.70
C ALA A 601 -15.89 -6.81 0.99
N VAL A 602 -14.62 -6.45 0.80
CA VAL A 602 -13.57 -7.39 0.39
C VAL A 602 -12.73 -7.77 1.60
N TYR A 603 -12.43 -9.06 1.73
CA TYR A 603 -11.63 -9.63 2.80
C TYR A 603 -10.28 -10.07 2.26
N ALA A 604 -9.24 -9.94 3.09
CA ALA A 604 -7.93 -10.54 2.88
C ALA A 604 -7.71 -11.69 3.87
N LEU A 605 -7.10 -12.76 3.38
CA LEU A 605 -6.82 -13.99 4.12
C LEU A 605 -5.34 -14.33 3.95
N ASP A 606 -4.65 -14.53 5.06
CA ASP A 606 -3.23 -14.89 5.07
C ASP A 606 -3.06 -16.39 4.86
N VAL A 607 -2.22 -16.77 3.89
CA VAL A 607 -1.73 -18.15 3.77
C VAL A 607 -0.91 -18.49 5.03
N SER A 608 -1.19 -19.65 5.61
CA SER A 608 -0.42 -20.18 6.73
C SER A 608 0.95 -20.63 6.24
N THR A 609 1.98 -20.23 6.98
CA THR A 609 3.34 -20.70 6.73
C THR A 609 3.67 -21.93 7.56
N THR A 610 2.89 -22.20 8.62
CA THR A 610 2.93 -23.47 9.37
C THR A 610 2.02 -24.51 8.78
N THR A 611 2.37 -25.78 8.97
CA THR A 611 1.46 -26.90 8.72
C THR A 611 0.14 -26.67 9.44
N VAL A 612 -0.93 -26.51 8.67
CA VAL A 612 -2.28 -26.42 9.20
C VAL A 612 -2.82 -27.83 9.38
N LYS A 613 -3.52 -28.04 10.49
CA LYS A 613 -4.23 -29.28 10.75
C LYS A 613 -5.72 -29.06 10.72
N ASP A 614 -6.44 -30.07 10.26
CA ASP A 614 -7.90 -30.08 10.34
C ASP A 614 -8.38 -30.29 11.80
N THR A 615 -9.68 -30.21 12.01
CA THR A 615 -10.30 -30.42 13.33
C THR A 615 -10.14 -31.84 13.89
N LEU A 616 -9.68 -32.80 13.08
CA LEU A 616 -9.30 -34.15 13.52
C LEU A 616 -7.80 -34.26 13.83
N ASN A 617 -7.09 -33.12 13.85
CA ASN A 617 -5.65 -33.01 14.10
C ASN A 617 -4.80 -33.75 13.05
N VAL A 618 -5.31 -33.89 11.83
CA VAL A 618 -4.60 -34.43 10.66
C VAL A 618 -4.03 -33.25 9.86
N ALA A 619 -2.77 -33.36 9.42
CA ALA A 619 -2.16 -32.33 8.58
C ALA A 619 -2.90 -32.22 7.24
N ILE A 620 -3.15 -30.99 6.80
CA ILE A 620 -3.68 -30.71 5.47
C ILE A 620 -2.49 -30.63 4.52
N GLU A 621 -2.48 -31.47 3.48
CA GLU A 621 -1.38 -31.63 2.53
C GLU A 621 -1.33 -30.48 1.52
N SER A 622 -1.17 -29.24 2.00
CA SER A 622 -1.02 -28.02 1.19
C SER A 622 -0.25 -26.94 1.95
N SER A 623 0.59 -26.20 1.23
CA SER A 623 1.28 -24.99 1.72
C SER A 623 0.49 -23.70 1.50
N TYR A 624 -0.70 -23.78 0.90
CA TYR A 624 -1.54 -22.64 0.54
C TYR A 624 -2.78 -22.50 1.41
N VAL A 625 -2.81 -23.17 2.58
CA VAL A 625 -3.97 -23.15 3.50
C VAL A 625 -4.02 -21.81 4.24
N VAL A 626 -5.07 -21.02 4.02
CA VAL A 626 -5.31 -19.77 4.75
C VAL A 626 -5.69 -20.00 6.22
N LYS A 627 -5.23 -19.10 7.09
CA LYS A 627 -5.39 -19.20 8.56
C LYS A 627 -6.35 -18.19 9.17
N ASN A 628 -6.70 -17.13 8.47
CA ASN A 628 -7.53 -16.04 8.98
C ASN A 628 -8.33 -15.39 7.84
N MET A 629 -9.23 -14.47 8.21
CA MET A 629 -9.99 -13.65 7.27
C MET A 629 -10.31 -12.29 7.89
N LYS A 630 -10.05 -11.20 7.15
CA LYS A 630 -10.17 -9.81 7.64
C LYS A 630 -10.70 -8.86 6.56
N GLY A 631 -11.72 -8.06 6.86
CA GLY A 631 -12.19 -7.01 5.95
C GLY A 631 -11.14 -5.91 5.72
N ILE A 632 -10.82 -5.60 4.47
CA ILE A 632 -9.80 -4.59 4.09
C ILE A 632 -10.36 -3.35 3.39
N VAL A 633 -11.51 -3.49 2.73
CA VAL A 633 -12.26 -2.38 2.14
C VAL A 633 -13.74 -2.74 2.19
N ALA A 634 -14.58 -1.78 2.56
CA ALA A 634 -16.02 -1.98 2.72
C ALA A 634 -16.77 -0.83 2.05
N GLY A 635 -17.92 -1.16 1.44
CA GLY A 635 -18.83 -0.15 0.93
C GLY A 635 -19.46 0.64 2.07
N ILE A 636 -19.89 1.87 1.77
CA ILE A 636 -20.48 2.77 2.77
C ILE A 636 -21.97 2.94 2.45
N PRO A 637 -22.89 2.36 3.25
CA PRO A 637 -24.32 2.64 3.10
C PRO A 637 -24.60 4.14 3.25
N THR A 638 -25.25 4.73 2.25
CA THR A 638 -25.49 6.18 2.20
C THR A 638 -26.90 6.49 1.68
N THR A 639 -27.36 7.72 1.87
CA THR A 639 -28.58 8.23 1.24
C THR A 639 -28.31 9.63 0.71
N TYR A 640 -28.62 9.86 -0.56
CA TYR A 640 -28.52 11.17 -1.19
C TYR A 640 -29.88 11.88 -1.19
N ASP A 641 -29.86 13.21 -1.04
CA ASP A 641 -31.06 14.04 -1.22
C ASP A 641 -31.57 13.93 -2.66
N SER A 642 -32.88 14.02 -2.85
CA SER A 642 -33.51 13.97 -4.19
C SER A 642 -33.01 15.02 -5.19
N SER A 643 -32.44 16.12 -4.72
CA SER A 643 -31.82 17.18 -5.53
C SER A 643 -30.34 16.95 -5.84
N SER A 644 -29.71 15.96 -5.20
CA SER A 644 -28.32 15.58 -5.46
C SER A 644 -28.16 14.98 -6.86
N PRO A 645 -27.06 15.26 -7.57
CA PRO A 645 -26.75 14.56 -8.82
C PRO A 645 -26.57 13.04 -8.64
N TYR A 646 -26.36 12.58 -7.40
CA TYR A 646 -26.18 11.17 -7.05
C TYR A 646 -27.47 10.52 -6.52
N ALA A 647 -28.62 11.20 -6.61
CA ALA A 647 -29.91 10.64 -6.23
C ALA A 647 -30.16 9.30 -6.96
N GLY A 648 -30.68 8.31 -6.22
CA GLY A 648 -30.89 6.94 -6.70
C GLY A 648 -29.82 5.95 -6.25
N ASN A 649 -28.61 6.42 -5.91
CA ASN A 649 -27.61 5.58 -5.26
C ASN A 649 -27.91 5.43 -3.76
N SER A 650 -27.58 4.28 -3.19
CA SER A 650 -27.79 3.97 -1.78
C SER A 650 -26.56 3.34 -1.08
N CYS A 651 -25.45 3.26 -1.81
CA CYS A 651 -24.09 3.18 -1.32
C CYS A 651 -23.35 4.45 -1.78
N ASP A 652 -22.30 4.85 -1.07
CA ASP A 652 -21.52 6.04 -1.42
C ASP A 652 -20.86 5.84 -2.78
N VAL A 653 -21.12 6.75 -3.73
CA VAL A 653 -20.60 6.67 -5.10
C VAL A 653 -19.07 6.65 -5.16
N ASN A 654 -18.36 7.07 -4.10
CA ASN A 654 -16.90 7.04 -4.01
C ASN A 654 -16.34 5.83 -3.24
N GLY A 655 -17.20 4.91 -2.77
CA GLY A 655 -16.81 3.62 -2.20
C GLY A 655 -17.26 2.47 -3.11
N ILE A 656 -16.85 1.25 -2.77
CA ILE A 656 -17.37 0.05 -3.43
C ILE A 656 -18.83 -0.21 -3.05
N SER A 657 -19.55 -0.96 -3.87
CA SER A 657 -20.90 -1.42 -3.59
C SER A 657 -21.11 -2.82 -4.15
N SER A 658 -21.42 -3.77 -3.28
CA SER A 658 -21.60 -5.19 -3.62
C SER A 658 -20.46 -5.69 -4.50
N PRO A 659 -19.24 -5.73 -3.93
CA PRO A 659 -18.08 -6.24 -4.64
C PRO A 659 -18.33 -7.70 -4.98
N ASP A 660 -18.13 -8.02 -6.24
CA ASP A 660 -18.37 -9.33 -6.80
C ASP A 660 -17.04 -9.85 -7.34
N ASN A 661 -16.66 -9.40 -8.53
CA ASN A 661 -15.52 -9.95 -9.24
C ASN A 661 -14.20 -9.40 -8.66
N LEU A 662 -13.24 -10.29 -8.38
CA LEU A 662 -11.89 -9.89 -7.93
C LEU A 662 -10.79 -10.36 -8.88
N SER A 663 -9.81 -9.49 -9.11
CA SER A 663 -8.58 -9.89 -9.80
C SER A 663 -7.37 -9.12 -9.31
N PHE A 664 -6.35 -9.82 -8.84
CA PHE A 664 -5.08 -9.20 -8.49
C PHE A 664 -4.21 -9.03 -9.73
N LEU A 665 -3.64 -7.83 -9.91
CA LEU A 665 -2.77 -7.56 -11.04
C LEU A 665 -1.37 -8.02 -10.69
N GLU A 666 -0.98 -9.15 -11.29
CA GLU A 666 0.30 -9.81 -11.05
C GLU A 666 1.48 -8.83 -11.13
N ASN A 667 2.41 -8.94 -10.17
CA ASN A 667 3.60 -8.08 -10.02
C ASN A 667 3.30 -6.60 -9.70
N SER A 668 2.05 -6.22 -9.41
CA SER A 668 1.70 -4.87 -8.94
C SER A 668 1.31 -4.87 -7.46
N SER A 669 0.73 -3.75 -6.97
CA SER A 669 0.03 -3.70 -5.67
C SER A 669 -1.47 -3.47 -5.84
N THR A 670 -2.01 -3.75 -7.03
CA THR A 670 -3.38 -3.39 -7.41
C THR A 670 -4.30 -4.60 -7.41
N LEU A 671 -5.35 -4.53 -6.60
CA LEU A 671 -6.51 -5.41 -6.61
C LEU A 671 -7.63 -4.75 -7.42
N VAL A 672 -8.11 -5.41 -8.46
CA VAL A 672 -9.32 -5.00 -9.18
C VAL A 672 -10.55 -5.57 -8.51
N ILE A 673 -11.59 -4.75 -8.39
CA ILE A 673 -12.88 -5.07 -7.79
C ILE A 673 -13.98 -4.66 -8.76
N GLY A 674 -14.74 -5.61 -9.31
CA GLY A 674 -15.97 -5.38 -10.06
C GLY A 674 -17.18 -5.38 -9.14
N GLU A 675 -18.21 -4.62 -9.48
CA GLU A 675 -19.48 -4.57 -8.76
C GLU A 675 -20.59 -5.31 -9.52
N ASP A 676 -21.40 -6.06 -8.77
CA ASP A 676 -22.78 -6.37 -9.11
C ASP A 676 -23.70 -5.78 -8.04
N THR A 677 -24.29 -4.63 -8.35
CA THR A 677 -25.11 -3.91 -7.39
C THR A 677 -26.33 -3.25 -8.00
N SER A 678 -27.39 -3.19 -7.19
CA SER A 678 -28.53 -2.30 -7.38
C SER A 678 -28.43 -1.01 -6.54
N TYR A 679 -27.36 -0.85 -5.76
CA TYR A 679 -27.17 0.29 -4.88
C TYR A 679 -26.32 1.40 -5.49
N HIS A 680 -25.59 1.12 -6.57
CA HIS A 680 -25.13 2.10 -7.55
C HIS A 680 -25.99 2.03 -8.81
N LEU A 681 -26.22 3.18 -9.46
CA LEU A 681 -26.97 3.22 -10.71
C LEU A 681 -26.20 2.57 -11.87
N ASN A 682 -24.90 2.83 -11.93
CA ASN A 682 -23.96 2.23 -12.88
C ASN A 682 -22.93 1.46 -12.06
N ASN A 683 -22.75 0.18 -12.36
CA ASN A 683 -21.73 -0.65 -11.71
C ASN A 683 -20.33 -0.22 -12.10
N VAL A 684 -19.36 -0.49 -11.23
CA VAL A 684 -18.02 0.06 -11.32
C VAL A 684 -16.97 -1.04 -11.30
N VAL A 685 -15.89 -0.84 -12.07
CA VAL A 685 -14.61 -1.56 -11.85
C VAL A 685 -13.63 -0.62 -11.16
N TRP A 686 -13.26 -0.98 -9.95
CA TRP A 686 -12.30 -0.27 -9.11
C TRP A 686 -10.90 -0.86 -9.23
N ALA A 687 -9.89 0.00 -9.12
CA ALA A 687 -8.52 -0.39 -8.81
C ALA A 687 -8.20 0.03 -7.38
N TYR A 688 -8.02 -0.94 -6.49
CA TYR A 688 -7.64 -0.76 -5.10
C TYR A 688 -6.15 -1.06 -4.89
N ASN A 689 -5.39 -0.07 -4.44
CA ASN A 689 -3.98 -0.26 -4.11
C ASN A 689 -3.84 -0.84 -2.70
N THR A 690 -3.42 -2.10 -2.62
CA THR A 690 -3.28 -2.85 -1.36
C THR A 690 -2.19 -2.35 -0.42
N LYS A 691 -1.29 -1.47 -0.88
CA LYS A 691 -0.27 -0.82 -0.02
C LYS A 691 -0.72 0.54 0.47
N THR A 692 -1.23 1.39 -0.43
CA THR A 692 -1.60 2.77 -0.10
C THR A 692 -3.06 2.92 0.31
N THR A 693 -3.88 1.89 0.14
CA THR A 693 -5.33 1.83 0.37
C THR A 693 -6.16 2.74 -0.55
N GLU A 694 -5.53 3.30 -1.58
CA GLU A 694 -6.19 4.14 -2.57
C GLU A 694 -7.18 3.33 -3.42
N LEU A 695 -8.40 3.86 -3.57
CA LEU A 695 -9.48 3.26 -4.36
C LEU A 695 -9.77 4.17 -5.56
N THR A 696 -9.57 3.66 -6.78
CA THR A 696 -9.71 4.44 -8.02
C THR A 696 -10.79 3.85 -8.91
N ARG A 697 -11.76 4.67 -9.34
CA ARG A 697 -12.77 4.29 -10.33
C ARG A 697 -12.15 4.24 -11.72
N THR A 698 -12.13 3.07 -12.37
CA THR A 698 -11.44 2.91 -13.67
C THR A 698 -12.38 2.66 -14.85
N PHE A 699 -13.58 2.14 -14.57
CA PHE A 699 -14.60 1.85 -15.58
C PHE A 699 -15.99 1.90 -14.93
N THR A 700 -17.00 2.33 -15.67
CA THR A 700 -18.41 2.20 -15.27
C THR A 700 -19.22 1.55 -16.39
N THR A 701 -20.12 0.65 -16.03
CA THR A 701 -21.05 -0.01 -16.96
C THR A 701 -22.16 0.96 -17.42
N PRO A 702 -22.89 0.66 -18.50
CA PRO A 702 -24.17 1.31 -18.81
C PRO A 702 -25.25 0.94 -17.79
N LEU A 703 -26.34 1.72 -17.73
CA LEU A 703 -27.44 1.45 -16.82
C LEU A 703 -28.01 0.03 -16.97
N GLY A 704 -28.24 -0.61 -15.81
CA GLY A 704 -28.79 -1.96 -15.73
C GLY A 704 -27.75 -3.07 -15.90
N ALA A 705 -26.55 -2.75 -16.40
CA ALA A 705 -25.48 -3.73 -16.50
C ALA A 705 -24.69 -3.82 -15.20
N GLU A 706 -24.36 -5.05 -14.84
CA GLU A 706 -23.26 -5.37 -13.92
C GLU A 706 -21.94 -5.56 -14.67
N THR A 707 -20.84 -5.66 -13.91
CA THR A 707 -19.52 -5.94 -14.47
C THR A 707 -19.02 -7.31 -14.05
N THR A 708 -19.11 -8.27 -14.95
CA THR A 708 -18.53 -9.60 -14.75
C THR A 708 -17.21 -9.72 -15.51
N SER A 709 -16.46 -10.81 -15.29
CA SER A 709 -15.14 -11.03 -15.91
C SER A 709 -14.11 -9.93 -15.66
N ALA A 710 -14.16 -9.18 -14.55
CA ALA A 710 -13.15 -8.17 -14.20
C ALA A 710 -11.80 -8.86 -13.86
N PHE A 711 -11.17 -9.45 -14.86
CA PHE A 711 -10.12 -10.46 -14.73
C PHE A 711 -8.87 -10.06 -15.49
N TRP A 712 -7.71 -10.23 -14.84
CA TRP A 712 -6.43 -9.85 -15.38
C TRP A 712 -5.81 -10.97 -16.23
N PHE A 713 -5.46 -10.63 -17.47
CA PHE A 713 -4.72 -11.50 -18.39
C PHE A 713 -3.31 -10.97 -18.61
N PRO A 714 -2.34 -11.32 -17.73
CA PRO A 714 -0.96 -10.84 -17.85
C PRO A 714 -0.25 -11.49 -19.04
N ASN A 715 0.47 -10.68 -19.81
CA ASN A 715 1.38 -11.09 -20.89
C ASN A 715 0.81 -12.16 -21.83
N LEU A 716 -0.46 -12.02 -22.20
CA LEU A 716 -1.20 -13.03 -22.96
C LEU A 716 -0.44 -13.48 -24.22
N LYS A 717 0.02 -12.51 -25.03
CA LYS A 717 0.87 -12.73 -26.21
C LYS A 717 1.52 -11.41 -26.64
N ASN A 718 2.69 -11.47 -27.27
CA ASN A 718 3.45 -10.31 -27.78
C ASN A 718 3.73 -9.21 -26.73
N GLY A 719 3.82 -9.57 -25.44
CA GLY A 719 4.12 -8.63 -24.35
C GLY A 719 2.95 -7.75 -23.90
N PHE A 720 1.73 -8.07 -24.33
CA PHE A 720 0.52 -7.32 -23.96
C PHE A 720 -0.25 -8.00 -22.84
N SER A 721 -0.81 -7.18 -21.95
CA SER A 721 -1.75 -7.59 -20.91
C SER A 721 -3.09 -6.89 -21.07
N TYR A 722 -4.14 -7.47 -20.51
CA TYR A 722 -5.52 -7.02 -20.67
C TYR A 722 -6.27 -7.15 -19.35
N LEU A 723 -7.08 -6.15 -19.02
CA LEU A 723 -8.14 -6.30 -18.02
C LEU A 723 -9.43 -6.64 -18.77
N GLY A 724 -9.87 -7.90 -18.71
CA GLY A 724 -11.17 -8.30 -19.26
C GLY A 724 -12.30 -7.62 -18.50
N VAL A 725 -13.40 -7.34 -19.20
CA VAL A 725 -14.65 -6.83 -18.62
C VAL A 725 -15.81 -7.31 -19.50
N VAL A 726 -16.86 -7.82 -18.87
CA VAL A 726 -18.16 -8.05 -19.50
C VAL A 726 -19.16 -7.03 -18.95
N THR A 727 -19.95 -6.43 -19.84
CA THR A 727 -21.16 -5.71 -19.43
C THR A 727 -22.34 -6.65 -19.63
N GLN A 728 -22.82 -7.27 -18.55
CA GLN A 728 -23.91 -8.25 -18.58
C GLN A 728 -25.27 -7.52 -18.51
N HIS A 729 -26.32 -8.07 -19.13
CA HIS A 729 -27.69 -7.53 -19.20
C HIS A 729 -27.89 -6.00 -19.11
N PRO A 730 -27.27 -5.17 -19.97
CA PRO A 730 -27.58 -3.74 -19.98
C PRO A 730 -29.07 -3.50 -20.29
N ASN A 731 -29.60 -2.35 -19.90
CA ASN A 731 -30.98 -1.99 -20.29
C ASN A 731 -31.11 -1.83 -21.82
N LEU A 732 -32.30 -2.10 -22.37
CA LEU A 732 -32.58 -2.02 -23.81
C LEU A 732 -32.32 -0.64 -24.44
N ASN A 733 -32.38 0.45 -23.66
CA ASN A 733 -32.18 1.83 -24.12
C ASN A 733 -30.72 2.30 -24.08
N THR A 734 -29.79 1.44 -23.67
CA THR A 734 -28.34 1.71 -23.69
C THR A 734 -27.76 1.56 -25.09
N THR A 735 -26.49 1.93 -25.29
CA THR A 735 -25.80 1.75 -26.57
C THR A 735 -25.61 0.29 -26.97
N ASP A 736 -25.63 -0.63 -26.01
CA ASP A 736 -25.50 -2.07 -26.26
C ASP A 736 -26.84 -2.71 -26.65
N GLY A 737 -27.94 -1.97 -26.59
CA GLY A 737 -29.26 -2.44 -27.01
C GLY A 737 -29.78 -3.63 -26.21
N GLY A 738 -29.28 -3.81 -24.98
CA GLY A 738 -29.63 -4.92 -24.11
C GLY A 738 -28.90 -6.23 -24.39
N GLU A 739 -27.72 -6.16 -25.03
CA GLU A 739 -26.88 -7.32 -25.26
C GLU A 739 -25.73 -7.39 -24.26
N SER A 740 -25.45 -8.59 -23.74
CA SER A 740 -24.20 -8.84 -23.01
C SER A 740 -23.02 -8.78 -23.97
N ALA A 741 -21.93 -8.13 -23.56
CA ALA A 741 -20.75 -7.94 -24.39
C ALA A 741 -19.45 -8.14 -23.61
N TYR A 742 -18.53 -8.92 -24.19
CA TYR A 742 -17.16 -9.05 -23.70
C TYR A 742 -16.24 -8.06 -24.40
N GLY A 743 -15.44 -7.38 -23.59
CA GLY A 743 -14.34 -6.54 -24.04
C GLY A 743 -13.17 -6.55 -23.06
N TYR A 744 -12.25 -5.62 -23.27
CA TYR A 744 -11.15 -5.40 -22.36
C TYR A 744 -10.82 -3.92 -22.22
N VAL A 745 -10.32 -3.53 -21.05
CA VAL A 745 -9.58 -2.28 -20.84
C VAL A 745 -8.09 -2.56 -21.11
N GLY A 746 -7.45 -1.71 -21.91
CA GLY A 746 -6.05 -1.86 -22.33
C GLY A 746 -5.88 -1.57 -23.82
N PRO A 747 -4.88 -2.16 -24.51
CA PRO A 747 -3.88 -3.10 -24.01
C PRO A 747 -2.80 -2.43 -23.15
N PHE A 748 -2.25 -3.15 -22.17
CA PHE A 748 -1.11 -2.69 -21.37
C PHE A 748 0.20 -3.35 -21.84
N LYS A 749 1.34 -2.66 -21.73
CA LYS A 749 2.70 -3.14 -22.07
C LYS A 749 3.66 -3.02 -20.87
N ASN A 750 4.82 -3.67 -20.95
CA ASN A 750 5.97 -3.52 -20.03
C ASN A 750 5.68 -3.86 -18.56
N LEU A 751 4.64 -4.64 -18.27
CA LEU A 751 4.29 -5.09 -16.91
C LEU A 751 5.21 -6.20 -16.36
N THR A 752 6.16 -6.67 -17.17
CA THR A 752 7.23 -7.59 -16.76
C THR A 752 8.57 -6.90 -16.61
N ASP A 753 8.71 -5.65 -17.05
CA ASP A 753 9.89 -4.83 -16.83
C ASP A 753 9.79 -4.22 -15.43
N LEU A 754 10.21 -4.96 -14.41
CA LEU A 754 10.15 -4.55 -13.01
C LEU A 754 11.13 -3.37 -12.73
N LYS A 755 10.71 -2.14 -13.04
CA LYS A 755 11.37 -0.88 -12.66
C LYS A 755 10.62 -0.28 -11.47
N GLU A 756 11.32 0.28 -10.48
CA GLU A 756 10.65 1.01 -9.40
C GLU A 756 9.89 2.21 -9.99
N SER A 757 8.65 2.48 -9.53
CA SER A 757 7.98 3.74 -9.87
C SER A 757 8.83 4.89 -9.40
N THR A 758 9.26 5.70 -10.35
CA THR A 758 9.71 7.05 -10.03
C THR A 758 8.49 7.96 -10.21
N PRO A 759 8.01 8.69 -9.18
CA PRO A 759 6.95 9.68 -9.34
C PRO A 759 7.32 10.67 -10.46
N GLN A 760 6.34 11.06 -11.30
CA GLN A 760 6.55 11.91 -12.46
C GLN A 760 5.67 13.17 -12.35
N VAL A 761 6.26 14.36 -12.48
CA VAL A 761 5.51 15.61 -12.75
C VAL A 761 5.96 16.17 -14.08
N SER A 762 5.17 17.08 -14.67
CA SER A 762 5.52 17.71 -15.94
C SER A 762 6.83 18.51 -15.83
N LYS A 763 7.55 18.72 -16.94
CA LYS A 763 8.75 19.57 -16.95
C LYS A 763 8.49 21.02 -16.53
N SER A 764 7.23 21.47 -16.58
CA SER A 764 6.81 22.80 -16.14
C SER A 764 6.51 22.86 -14.64
N GLY A 765 6.68 21.74 -13.92
CA GLY A 765 6.27 21.58 -12.54
C GLY A 765 4.75 21.36 -12.37
N GLU A 766 4.34 21.10 -11.13
CA GLU A 766 2.94 20.97 -10.72
C GLU A 766 2.70 21.80 -9.46
N SER A 767 1.65 22.62 -9.44
CA SER A 767 1.33 23.47 -8.28
C SER A 767 0.83 22.64 -7.10
N LEU A 768 1.26 23.00 -5.89
CA LEU A 768 0.67 22.48 -4.66
C LEU A 768 -0.71 23.12 -4.43
N PRO A 769 -1.68 22.38 -3.87
CA PRO A 769 -2.99 22.93 -3.54
C PRO A 769 -2.90 23.91 -2.36
N TYR A 770 -3.60 25.04 -2.46
CA TYR A 770 -3.64 26.09 -1.43
C TYR A 770 -5.08 26.55 -1.15
N THR A 771 -5.25 27.25 -0.02
CA THR A 771 -6.45 28.07 0.27
C THR A 771 -6.07 29.54 0.41
N VAL A 772 -7.01 30.48 0.44
CA VAL A 772 -6.71 31.91 0.66
C VAL A 772 -6.89 32.26 2.14
N LEU A 773 -5.87 32.86 2.77
CA LEU A 773 -5.92 33.39 4.14
C LEU A 773 -6.67 34.72 4.20
N LYS A 774 -6.34 35.64 3.29
CA LYS A 774 -6.90 36.99 3.18
C LYS A 774 -6.89 37.47 1.73
N ASP A 775 -7.87 38.28 1.35
CA ASP A 775 -8.01 38.94 0.05
C ASP A 775 -8.52 40.39 0.17
N ASP A 776 -8.56 40.93 1.39
CA ASP A 776 -9.17 42.22 1.74
C ASP A 776 -8.16 43.37 1.88
N LEU A 777 -6.86 43.08 1.84
CA LEU A 777 -5.80 44.07 1.94
C LEU A 777 -5.54 44.73 0.59
N LEU A 778 -5.24 46.03 0.62
CA LEU A 778 -4.92 46.82 -0.57
C LEU A 778 -3.42 47.09 -0.68
N ASP A 779 -2.89 46.98 -1.89
CA ASP A 779 -1.51 47.35 -2.22
C ASP A 779 -1.32 48.88 -2.31
N GLY A 780 -0.10 49.32 -2.64
CA GLY A 780 0.23 50.73 -2.80
C GLY A 780 -0.51 51.47 -3.93
N ALA A 781 -1.12 50.72 -4.86
CA ALA A 781 -1.96 51.23 -5.94
C ALA A 781 -3.46 51.16 -5.60
N GLY A 782 -3.83 50.65 -4.42
CA GLY A 782 -5.22 50.48 -4.00
C GLY A 782 -5.91 49.24 -4.58
N GLN A 783 -5.17 48.25 -5.06
CA GLN A 783 -5.70 46.99 -5.57
C GLN A 783 -5.69 45.91 -4.49
N ALA A 784 -6.74 45.10 -4.43
CA ALA A 784 -6.80 43.95 -3.54
C ALA A 784 -5.87 42.83 -4.04
N PHE A 785 -5.27 42.08 -3.12
CA PHE A 785 -4.40 40.94 -3.41
C PHE A 785 -4.63 39.77 -2.47
N GLU A 786 -4.27 38.57 -2.92
CA GLU A 786 -4.40 37.33 -2.16
C GLU A 786 -3.16 37.07 -1.29
N ILE A 787 -3.40 36.66 -0.05
CA ILE A 787 -2.45 35.98 0.82
C ILE A 787 -2.84 34.50 0.86
N ARG A 788 -1.99 33.61 0.36
CA ARG A 788 -2.31 32.18 0.22
C ARG A 788 -1.84 31.37 1.42
N ASN A 789 -2.70 30.50 1.95
CA ASN A 789 -2.34 29.40 2.84
C ASN A 789 -1.74 28.24 2.03
N GLY A 790 -0.73 28.58 1.23
CA GLY A 790 -0.09 27.71 0.26
C GLY A 790 1.39 27.50 0.53
N GLY A 791 2.04 28.40 1.27
CA GLY A 791 3.50 28.60 1.41
C GLY A 791 4.32 27.47 2.00
N TYR A 792 4.10 26.23 1.53
CA TYR A 792 4.78 25.01 1.89
C TYR A 792 6.13 24.88 1.18
N GLY A 793 6.90 25.96 1.12
CA GLY A 793 8.12 26.01 0.32
C GLY A 793 9.43 26.12 1.09
N SER A 794 9.36 26.40 2.39
CA SER A 794 10.52 26.67 3.24
C SER A 794 11.45 25.47 3.38
N ALA A 795 10.90 24.26 3.37
CA ALA A 795 11.66 23.03 3.21
C ALA A 795 10.77 21.87 2.74
N MET A 796 11.42 20.80 2.28
CA MET A 796 10.76 19.58 1.83
C MET A 796 11.56 18.34 2.26
N ALA A 797 10.88 17.25 2.61
CA ALA A 797 11.50 15.98 2.99
C ALA A 797 10.71 14.78 2.47
N ALA A 798 11.40 13.67 2.19
CA ALA A 798 10.74 12.43 1.76
C ALA A 798 9.81 11.89 2.86
N ASP A 799 8.68 11.29 2.47
CA ASP A 799 7.97 10.38 3.35
C ASP A 799 8.73 9.03 3.42
N PRO A 800 9.29 8.64 4.57
CA PRO A 800 10.03 7.38 4.68
C PRO A 800 9.15 6.14 4.46
N ALA A 801 7.82 6.26 4.55
CA ALA A 801 6.88 5.16 4.34
C ALA A 801 6.41 5.04 2.87
N ASN A 802 6.56 6.08 2.05
CA ASN A 802 6.01 6.11 0.69
C ASN A 802 6.85 6.96 -0.27
N THR A 803 7.45 6.30 -1.26
CA THR A 803 8.34 6.92 -2.27
C THR A 803 7.66 7.90 -3.22
N ASN A 804 6.32 8.00 -3.21
CA ASN A 804 5.55 8.96 -4.01
C ASN A 804 4.97 10.10 -3.16
N SER A 805 5.33 10.16 -1.87
CA SER A 805 4.86 11.17 -0.94
C SER A 805 6.02 11.94 -0.33
N PHE A 806 5.73 13.17 0.08
CA PHE A 806 6.70 14.06 0.70
C PHE A 806 5.99 14.97 1.71
N TYR A 807 6.75 15.44 2.69
CA TYR A 807 6.33 16.49 3.60
C TYR A 807 6.96 17.80 3.17
N ALA A 808 6.23 18.89 3.30
CA ALA A 808 6.75 20.23 3.09
C ALA A 808 6.25 21.17 4.19
N ILE A 809 7.00 22.21 4.52
CA ILE A 809 6.72 23.09 5.67
C ILE A 809 6.65 24.55 5.24
N THR A 810 5.89 25.33 6.01
CA THR A 810 5.74 26.78 5.84
C THR A 810 6.68 27.58 6.73
N ASP A 811 6.99 28.83 6.35
CA ASP A 811 7.76 29.77 7.19
C ASP A 811 6.91 30.38 8.34
N ARG A 812 7.40 31.46 8.95
CA ARG A 812 6.69 32.27 9.98
C ARG A 812 5.34 32.87 9.54
N GLY A 813 4.95 32.71 8.28
CA GLY A 813 3.78 33.32 7.70
C GLY A 813 4.06 34.64 6.97
N PRO A 814 3.04 35.18 6.30
CA PRO A 814 3.16 36.34 5.43
C PRO A 814 3.67 37.54 6.22
N ASN A 815 4.75 38.17 5.74
CA ASN A 815 5.40 39.29 6.42
C ASN A 815 6.05 40.29 5.46
N ALA A 816 6.37 41.49 5.96
CA ALA A 816 7.12 42.50 5.21
C ALA A 816 8.00 43.34 6.14
N ASP A 817 9.21 43.69 5.68
CA ASP A 817 10.11 44.59 6.41
C ASP A 817 9.47 45.96 6.65
N TYR A 818 9.61 46.49 7.87
CA TYR A 818 9.05 47.78 8.25
C TYR A 818 9.88 48.52 9.30
N THR A 819 9.90 49.84 9.25
CA THR A 819 10.49 50.68 10.30
C THR A 819 9.42 51.64 10.81
N GLY A 820 8.91 51.36 12.00
CA GLY A 820 7.91 52.17 12.68
C GLY A 820 8.53 53.18 13.64
N THR A 821 7.69 53.91 14.36
CA THR A 821 8.14 54.91 15.34
C THR A 821 8.94 54.32 16.51
N GLN A 822 8.80 53.02 16.77
CA GLN A 822 9.44 52.29 17.86
C GLN A 822 10.73 51.58 17.42
N GLY A 823 11.04 51.51 16.12
CA GLY A 823 12.24 50.86 15.61
C GLY A 823 12.02 50.02 14.35
N LYS A 824 13.04 49.21 14.02
CA LYS A 824 13.00 48.26 12.91
C LYS A 824 12.23 47.00 13.32
N GLY A 825 11.45 46.44 12.40
CA GLY A 825 10.61 45.29 12.65
C GLY A 825 10.01 44.72 11.37
N LYS A 826 8.92 43.95 11.52
CA LYS A 826 8.15 43.37 10.41
C LYS A 826 6.66 43.60 10.61
N LYS A 827 5.93 43.82 9.51
CA LYS A 827 4.46 43.77 9.49
C LYS A 827 3.99 42.34 9.34
N PHE A 828 3.05 41.93 10.18
CA PHE A 828 2.40 40.61 10.14
C PHE A 828 0.91 40.78 9.80
N PRO A 829 0.50 40.63 8.53
CA PRO A 829 -0.91 40.65 8.11
C PRO A 829 -1.77 39.56 8.75
N VAL A 830 -1.17 38.43 9.12
CA VAL A 830 -1.83 37.32 9.82
C VAL A 830 -1.00 36.96 11.06
N PRO A 831 -1.06 37.77 12.13
CA PRO A 831 -0.11 37.65 13.24
C PRO A 831 -0.37 36.42 14.14
N ASP A 832 -1.52 35.76 13.97
CA ASP A 832 -1.87 34.50 14.64
C ASP A 832 -1.61 33.27 13.72
N TYR A 833 -0.87 33.44 12.62
CA TYR A 833 -0.51 32.33 11.75
C TYR A 833 0.36 31.32 12.49
N THR A 834 -0.03 30.05 12.43
CA THR A 834 0.74 28.92 12.94
C THR A 834 1.48 28.25 11.79
N PRO A 835 2.83 28.20 11.84
CA PRO A 835 3.62 27.38 10.92
C PRO A 835 3.18 25.92 10.96
N ARG A 836 3.26 25.24 9.83
CA ARG A 836 2.63 23.91 9.65
C ARG A 836 3.34 23.06 8.62
N ILE A 837 3.21 21.74 8.77
CA ILE A 837 3.68 20.74 7.83
C ILE A 837 2.49 20.28 6.98
N GLY A 838 2.66 20.25 5.67
CA GLY A 838 1.74 19.62 4.73
C GLY A 838 2.31 18.27 4.30
N HIS A 839 1.48 17.23 4.33
CA HIS A 839 1.81 15.94 3.75
C HIS A 839 1.18 15.84 2.37
N PHE A 840 2.01 15.65 1.34
CA PHE A 840 1.60 15.62 -0.05
C PHE A 840 1.89 14.27 -0.69
N LYS A 841 1.08 13.93 -1.69
CA LYS A 841 1.29 12.77 -2.56
C LYS A 841 1.28 13.21 -4.00
N VAL A 842 2.27 12.74 -4.75
CA VAL A 842 2.27 12.80 -6.21
C VAL A 842 1.43 11.62 -6.69
N THR A 843 0.27 11.92 -7.25
CA THR A 843 -0.58 10.90 -7.86
C THR A 843 0.11 10.35 -9.09
N SER A 844 -0.40 9.24 -9.60
CA SER A 844 0.09 8.65 -10.84
C SER A 844 -0.02 9.52 -12.09
N THR A 845 -0.95 10.48 -12.09
CA THR A 845 -1.12 11.42 -13.21
C THR A 845 -0.12 12.58 -13.14
N GLY A 846 0.64 12.67 -12.04
CA GLY A 846 1.57 13.75 -11.73
C GLY A 846 0.93 14.92 -10.99
N GLU A 847 -0.35 14.82 -10.61
CA GLU A 847 -1.01 15.80 -9.75
C GLU A 847 -0.46 15.73 -8.32
N VAL A 848 -0.31 16.87 -7.66
CA VAL A 848 0.08 16.94 -6.25
C VAL A 848 -1.16 17.16 -5.40
N VAL A 849 -1.48 16.19 -4.54
CA VAL A 849 -2.62 16.27 -3.61
C VAL A 849 -2.12 16.40 -2.17
N LYS A 850 -2.76 17.25 -1.37
CA LYS A 850 -2.49 17.34 0.08
C LYS A 850 -3.31 16.28 0.80
N ILE A 851 -2.63 15.37 1.49
CA ILE A 851 -3.24 14.28 2.27
C ILE A 851 -3.62 14.80 3.66
N GLU A 852 -2.70 15.53 4.30
CA GLU A 852 -2.81 15.93 5.70
C GLU A 852 -2.12 17.27 5.94
N GLU A 853 -2.51 17.95 7.02
CA GLU A 853 -1.90 19.19 7.50
C GLU A 853 -1.70 19.11 9.02
N ILE A 854 -0.48 19.41 9.47
CA ILE A 854 -0.04 19.29 10.87
C ILE A 854 0.38 20.66 11.38
N LEU A 855 -0.39 21.23 12.32
CA LEU A 855 -0.06 22.51 12.96
C LEU A 855 1.01 22.31 14.06
N LEU A 856 2.02 23.18 14.09
CA LEU A 856 3.04 23.16 15.13
C LEU A 856 2.53 23.73 16.46
N LYS A 857 2.89 23.06 17.56
CA LYS A 857 2.38 23.31 18.91
C LYS A 857 3.50 23.29 19.95
N ASP A 858 3.34 24.06 21.01
CA ASP A 858 4.21 24.02 22.18
C ASP A 858 4.05 22.68 22.96
N ARG A 859 4.83 22.53 24.03
CA ARG A 859 4.82 21.32 24.89
C ARG A 859 3.54 21.12 25.69
N ASP A 860 2.70 22.15 25.78
CA ASP A 860 1.39 22.08 26.42
C ASP A 860 0.27 21.78 25.40
N GLY A 861 0.59 21.78 24.11
CA GLY A 861 -0.34 21.50 23.01
C GLY A 861 -1.05 22.75 22.47
N ASN A 862 -0.58 23.95 22.80
CA ASN A 862 -1.09 25.19 22.21
C ASN A 862 -0.38 25.47 20.88
N ASN A 863 -1.11 25.97 19.89
CA ASN A 863 -0.51 26.39 18.63
C ASN A 863 0.53 27.50 18.85
N ILE A 864 1.68 27.38 18.20
CA ILE A 864 2.68 28.45 18.17
C ILE A 864 2.33 29.50 17.10
N THR A 865 3.05 30.61 17.08
CA THR A 865 2.95 31.66 16.05
C THR A 865 4.27 31.83 15.30
N GLY A 866 4.26 32.58 14.20
CA GLY A 866 5.49 33.06 13.55
C GLY A 866 6.03 34.38 14.10
N LEU A 867 5.63 34.80 15.30
CA LEU A 867 6.12 36.06 15.89
C LEU A 867 7.53 35.90 16.49
N PRO A 868 8.31 37.00 16.59
CA PRO A 868 9.68 36.93 17.11
C PRO A 868 9.77 36.42 18.55
N ASN A 869 10.85 35.69 18.85
CA ASN A 869 11.20 35.31 20.22
C ASN A 869 11.75 36.51 21.02
N THR A 870 11.85 36.36 22.34
CA THR A 870 12.60 37.31 23.18
C THR A 870 14.10 37.28 22.88
N SER A 871 14.81 38.39 23.16
CA SER A 871 16.25 38.48 22.89
C SER A 871 17.11 37.50 23.68
N ALA A 872 16.62 36.95 24.80
CA ALA A 872 17.30 35.90 25.55
C ALA A 872 17.33 34.56 24.80
N LEU A 873 16.46 34.39 23.81
CA LEU A 873 16.24 33.17 23.04
C LEU A 873 16.41 33.42 21.54
N GLY A 874 17.30 34.35 21.17
CA GLY A 874 17.67 34.60 19.78
C GLY A 874 16.92 35.73 19.08
N GLY A 875 15.93 36.35 19.72
CA GLY A 875 15.26 37.53 19.18
C GLY A 875 16.23 38.70 18.93
N THR A 876 16.31 39.20 17.70
CA THR A 876 17.22 40.30 17.32
C THR A 876 16.73 41.70 17.72
N GLY A 877 15.63 41.78 18.48
CA GLY A 877 14.92 43.01 18.79
C GLY A 877 13.96 43.46 17.68
N GLU A 878 13.64 42.57 16.73
CA GLU A 878 12.63 42.79 15.71
C GLU A 878 11.26 43.06 16.35
N ILE A 879 10.63 44.17 15.96
CA ILE A 879 9.33 44.57 16.50
C ILE A 879 8.20 44.03 15.60
N PRO A 880 7.22 43.29 16.15
CA PRO A 880 6.06 42.85 15.39
C PRO A 880 5.04 43.97 15.26
N TYR A 881 4.73 44.35 14.02
CA TYR A 881 3.77 45.39 13.66
C TYR A 881 2.53 44.80 12.98
N ASP A 882 1.36 45.42 13.19
CA ASP A 882 0.17 45.14 12.39
C ASP A 882 0.27 45.80 11.01
N VAL A 883 -0.69 45.53 10.12
CA VAL A 883 -0.73 46.11 8.77
C VAL A 883 -0.75 47.65 8.75
N ASN A 884 -1.24 48.28 9.83
CA ASN A 884 -1.33 49.73 9.98
C ASN A 884 -0.05 50.35 10.57
N GLY A 885 0.95 49.53 10.93
CA GLY A 885 2.21 49.97 11.53
C GLY A 885 2.15 50.18 13.05
N ASN A 886 1.12 49.69 13.74
CA ASN A 886 1.07 49.68 15.20
C ASN A 886 1.78 48.44 15.76
N VAL A 887 2.43 48.56 16.91
CA VAL A 887 3.04 47.41 17.58
C VAL A 887 1.95 46.42 17.99
N ILE A 888 2.13 45.14 17.67
CA ILE A 888 1.23 44.06 18.10
C ILE A 888 1.48 43.81 19.59
N VAL A 889 0.41 43.83 20.37
CA VAL A 889 0.47 43.70 21.84
C VAL A 889 -0.32 42.50 22.36
N ASP A 890 0.12 41.94 23.48
CA ASP A 890 -0.57 40.89 24.23
C ASP A 890 -1.80 41.45 24.97
N SER A 891 -2.56 40.58 25.64
CA SER A 891 -3.74 40.98 26.44
C SER A 891 -3.45 41.95 27.59
N LYS A 892 -2.17 42.15 27.94
CA LYS A 892 -1.70 43.03 29.02
C LYS A 892 -1.11 44.34 28.46
N GLY A 893 -1.08 44.52 27.15
CA GLY A 893 -0.54 45.70 26.47
C GLY A 893 0.98 45.70 26.28
N ASN A 894 1.66 44.57 26.53
CA ASN A 894 3.10 44.44 26.23
C ASN A 894 3.30 44.01 24.78
N MET A 895 4.47 44.27 24.19
CA MET A 895 4.84 43.75 22.87
C MET A 895 4.64 42.23 22.83
N ARG A 896 3.88 41.74 21.85
CA ARG A 896 3.56 40.31 21.72
C ARG A 896 4.72 39.59 21.06
N LEU A 897 5.46 38.83 21.86
CA LEU A 897 6.53 37.93 21.42
C LEU A 897 6.10 36.49 21.73
N ASP A 898 6.66 35.54 21.02
CA ASP A 898 6.39 34.12 21.21
C ASP A 898 7.71 33.37 21.33
N ASP A 899 8.07 32.91 22.54
CA ASP A 899 9.34 32.19 22.76
C ASP A 899 9.34 30.77 22.19
N TYR A 900 8.16 30.22 21.83
CA TYR A 900 8.03 28.98 21.07
C TYR A 900 7.83 29.22 19.57
N GLY A 901 7.63 30.47 19.16
CA GLY A 901 7.40 30.84 17.78
C GLY A 901 8.58 30.48 16.88
N LEU A 902 8.27 30.05 15.67
CA LEU A 902 9.27 29.63 14.68
C LEU A 902 9.11 30.41 13.40
N ASP A 903 10.26 30.74 12.83
CA ASP A 903 10.39 30.93 11.39
C ASP A 903 11.00 29.66 10.82
N SER A 904 10.14 28.67 10.61
CA SER A 904 10.57 27.33 10.27
C SER A 904 11.08 27.24 8.84
N GLU A 905 12.20 26.55 8.70
CA GLU A 905 12.90 26.34 7.44
C GLU A 905 13.11 24.83 7.28
N GLY A 906 14.34 24.34 7.38
CA GLY A 906 14.74 22.95 7.20
C GLY A 906 13.87 21.93 7.92
N LEU A 907 13.57 20.83 7.21
CA LEU A 907 12.68 19.76 7.65
C LEU A 907 13.36 18.39 7.50
N ALA A 908 13.39 17.62 8.57
CA ALA A 908 13.86 16.24 8.55
C ALA A 908 12.78 15.29 9.11
N THR A 909 12.42 14.26 8.34
CA THR A 909 11.40 13.26 8.67
C THR A 909 12.03 11.99 9.24
N LEU A 910 11.47 11.46 10.33
CA LEU A 910 11.95 10.23 10.95
C LEU A 910 11.07 9.03 10.60
N LYS A 911 11.67 7.83 10.62
CA LYS A 911 10.97 6.56 10.32
C LYS A 911 9.86 6.19 11.31
N ASP A 912 9.86 6.80 12.49
CA ASP A 912 8.81 6.63 13.51
C ASP A 912 7.65 7.64 13.35
N GLY A 913 7.71 8.52 12.36
CA GLY A 913 6.70 9.53 12.06
C GLY A 913 6.88 10.87 12.77
N THR A 914 7.99 11.11 13.47
CA THR A 914 8.31 12.42 14.06
C THR A 914 9.12 13.31 13.12
N PHE A 915 9.26 14.59 13.48
CA PHE A 915 9.89 15.62 12.64
C PHE A 915 10.93 16.45 13.40
N TRP A 916 12.08 16.71 12.80
CA TRP A 916 12.96 17.80 13.25
C TRP A 916 12.88 18.99 12.30
N ILE A 917 12.80 20.19 12.87
CA ILE A 917 12.63 21.44 12.13
C ILE A 917 13.68 22.46 12.58
N SER A 918 14.38 23.12 11.67
CA SER A 918 15.26 24.25 11.98
C SER A 918 14.57 25.61 11.75
N ASP A 919 15.13 26.68 12.29
CA ASP A 919 14.55 28.03 12.15
C ASP A 919 15.53 29.19 11.97
N GLU A 920 14.96 30.38 11.72
CA GLU A 920 15.69 31.64 11.60
C GLU A 920 15.76 32.53 12.83
N TYR A 921 15.08 32.23 13.93
CA TYR A 921 15.15 33.04 15.15
C TYR A 921 16.28 32.61 16.10
N GLY A 922 16.65 31.33 16.12
CA GLY A 922 17.41 30.73 17.22
C GLY A 922 18.90 30.43 17.01
N PRO A 923 19.40 30.04 15.83
CA PRO A 923 18.80 29.02 14.95
C PRO A 923 18.41 27.79 15.79
N HIS A 924 17.12 27.62 16.09
CA HIS A 924 16.66 26.48 16.86
C HIS A 924 16.53 25.25 15.95
N ILE A 925 16.69 24.05 16.51
CA ILE A 925 16.38 22.77 15.88
C ILE A 925 15.42 22.04 16.82
N VAL A 926 14.17 21.84 16.41
CA VAL A 926 13.04 21.46 17.28
C VAL A 926 12.46 20.12 16.84
N HIS A 927 12.25 19.21 17.78
CA HIS A 927 11.66 17.90 17.54
C HIS A 927 10.16 17.94 17.84
N TYR A 928 9.35 17.53 16.89
CA TYR A 928 7.90 17.46 16.99
C TYR A 928 7.41 16.03 16.84
N ASP A 929 6.39 15.64 17.60
CA ASP A 929 5.69 14.38 17.38
C ASP A 929 4.81 14.42 16.11
N ALA A 930 4.23 13.27 15.74
CA ALA A 930 3.38 13.14 14.55
C ALA A 930 2.14 14.07 14.55
N THR A 931 1.76 14.62 15.72
CA THR A 931 0.64 15.57 15.85
C THR A 931 1.08 17.03 15.81
N GLY A 932 2.38 17.28 15.64
CA GLY A 932 2.98 18.61 15.64
C GLY A 932 3.22 19.18 17.03
N LYS A 933 3.31 18.36 18.08
CA LYS A 933 3.60 18.83 19.44
C LYS A 933 5.10 18.76 19.74
N GLU A 934 5.69 19.86 20.25
CA GLU A 934 7.12 19.89 20.59
C GLU A 934 7.45 18.83 21.67
N ILE A 935 8.48 18.04 21.40
CA ILE A 935 9.09 17.06 22.31
C ILE A 935 10.31 17.68 22.99
N GLU A 936 11.25 18.17 22.18
CA GLU A 936 12.58 18.63 22.61
C GLU A 936 13.20 19.62 21.60
N ARG A 937 14.30 20.28 21.98
CA ARG A 937 14.96 21.31 21.16
C ARG A 937 16.48 21.28 21.31
N ILE A 938 17.21 21.77 20.31
CA ILE A 938 18.66 22.00 20.31
C ILE A 938 18.91 23.44 19.82
N ASN A 939 19.64 24.26 20.56
CA ASN A 939 19.94 25.66 20.19
C ASN A 939 21.22 26.18 20.87
N PRO A 940 21.77 27.37 20.53
CA PRO A 940 23.02 27.87 21.11
C PRO A 940 22.85 28.57 22.47
N PHE A 941 21.62 28.72 22.98
CA PHE A 941 21.34 29.41 24.24
C PHE A 941 21.38 28.43 25.40
N ALA A 942 22.56 28.26 26.01
CA ALA A 942 22.79 27.31 27.11
C ALA A 942 21.85 27.51 28.32
N SER A 943 21.23 28.69 28.49
CA SER A 943 20.25 28.97 29.55
C SER A 943 18.81 28.57 29.21
N ASP A 944 18.53 28.16 27.97
CA ASP A 944 17.20 27.68 27.58
C ASP A 944 16.95 26.29 28.17
N SER A 945 16.04 26.22 29.16
CA SER A 945 15.67 24.98 29.86
C SER A 945 15.01 23.94 28.96
N ARG A 946 14.63 24.29 27.73
CA ARG A 946 14.00 23.37 26.77
C ARG A 946 15.02 22.50 26.03
N ASN A 947 16.30 22.87 26.06
CA ASN A 947 17.34 22.18 25.30
C ASN A 947 17.60 20.75 25.78
N LYS A 948 17.66 19.80 24.82
CA LYS A 948 18.25 18.47 24.99
C LYS A 948 19.77 18.56 24.92
N TYR A 949 20.28 19.24 23.90
CA TYR A 949 21.69 19.53 23.66
C TYR A 949 21.87 21.01 23.30
N THR A 950 23.11 21.51 23.37
CA THR A 950 23.43 22.91 23.11
C THR A 950 24.36 23.02 21.90
N LEU A 951 24.02 23.88 20.94
CA LEU A 951 24.90 24.23 19.83
C LEU A 951 26.07 25.09 20.30
N PRO A 952 27.20 25.12 19.55
CA PRO A 952 28.30 26.03 19.82
C PRO A 952 27.81 27.49 19.87
N ALA A 953 28.36 28.27 20.80
CA ALA A 953 27.85 29.60 21.13
C ALA A 953 27.91 30.59 19.97
N GLU A 954 28.86 30.41 19.04
CA GLU A 954 28.99 31.26 17.86
C GLU A 954 27.79 31.18 16.89
N PHE A 955 26.95 30.14 16.96
CA PHE A 955 25.71 30.08 16.19
C PHE A 955 24.68 31.12 16.65
N ALA A 956 24.80 31.65 17.87
CA ALA A 956 24.02 32.80 18.33
C ALA A 956 24.37 34.09 17.56
N ASN A 957 25.52 34.12 16.88
CA ASN A 957 25.93 35.23 16.02
C ASN A 957 25.32 35.11 14.60
N ARG A 958 24.27 34.30 14.41
CA ARG A 958 23.50 34.27 13.16
C ARG A 958 23.06 35.68 12.73
N ARG A 959 22.87 35.89 11.43
CA ARG A 959 22.29 37.12 10.92
C ARG A 959 20.76 37.09 11.13
N ALA A 960 20.16 38.25 11.37
CA ALA A 960 18.69 38.39 11.41
C ALA A 960 18.09 37.97 10.06
N ASN A 961 17.04 37.15 10.08
CA ASN A 961 16.37 36.61 8.88
C ASN A 961 17.32 35.85 7.93
N ARG A 962 18.35 35.18 8.49
CA ARG A 962 19.33 34.34 7.78
C ARG A 962 19.87 33.26 8.71
N GLY A 963 19.00 32.31 9.07
CA GLY A 963 19.23 31.27 10.06
C GLY A 963 19.85 29.98 9.54
N MET A 964 19.43 28.87 10.15
CA MET A 964 19.76 27.53 9.69
C MET A 964 18.63 27.04 8.78
N GLU A 965 18.85 27.14 7.47
CA GLU A 965 17.81 26.84 6.49
C GLU A 965 17.80 25.39 6.04
N GLY A 966 18.96 24.76 5.84
CA GLY A 966 18.99 23.34 5.50
C GLY A 966 19.12 22.47 6.73
N LEU A 967 18.30 21.42 6.83
CA LEU A 967 18.38 20.41 7.89
C LEU A 967 18.11 19.01 7.33
N ALA A 968 19.10 18.13 7.46
CA ALA A 968 18.99 16.72 7.07
C ALA A 968 19.09 15.80 8.29
N ILE A 969 18.40 14.66 8.24
CA ILE A 969 18.72 13.49 9.05
C ILE A 969 19.48 12.48 8.20
N THR A 970 20.55 11.92 8.73
CA THR A 970 21.29 10.81 8.09
C THR A 970 20.43 9.55 7.97
N PRO A 971 20.62 8.68 6.95
CA PRO A 971 19.77 7.50 6.74
C PRO A 971 19.71 6.51 7.92
N ASP A 972 20.76 6.48 8.76
CA ASP A 972 20.79 5.70 9.99
C ASP A 972 19.96 6.29 11.15
N GLN A 973 19.38 7.49 10.96
CA GLN A 973 18.55 8.22 11.92
C GLN A 973 19.29 8.73 13.17
N LYS A 974 20.63 8.80 13.12
CA LYS A 974 21.44 9.14 14.30
C LYS A 974 22.01 10.52 14.31
N THR A 975 22.21 11.13 13.15
CA THR A 975 22.91 12.41 13.05
C THR A 975 22.07 13.41 12.27
N LEU A 976 21.71 14.51 12.93
CA LEU A 976 21.20 15.70 12.25
C LEU A 976 22.38 16.48 11.68
N VAL A 977 22.21 17.01 10.47
CA VAL A 977 23.17 17.91 9.85
C VAL A 977 22.43 19.17 9.43
N GLY A 978 22.88 20.32 9.91
CA GLY A 978 22.30 21.61 9.60
C GLY A 978 23.31 22.51 8.88
N ILE A 979 22.85 23.36 7.98
CA ILE A 979 23.68 24.36 7.28
C ILE A 979 23.12 25.76 7.47
N MET A 980 24.00 26.70 7.83
CA MET A 980 23.63 28.11 7.91
C MET A 980 23.41 28.68 6.52
N GLN A 981 22.38 29.49 6.35
CA GLN A 981 22.02 30.08 5.06
C GLN A 981 23.14 30.95 4.49
N SER A 982 23.83 31.74 5.32
CA SER A 982 24.89 32.65 4.89
C SER A 982 25.95 32.87 5.98
N THR A 983 27.00 33.65 5.67
CA THR A 983 28.04 33.99 6.64
C THR A 983 27.45 34.67 7.88
N MET A 984 27.74 34.09 9.06
CA MET A 984 27.29 34.62 10.34
C MET A 984 27.96 35.96 10.68
N TYR A 985 27.35 36.74 11.58
CA TYR A 985 27.94 37.96 12.16
C TYR A 985 28.97 37.61 13.24
N ASN A 986 29.93 36.75 12.93
CA ASN A 986 30.93 36.27 13.87
C ASN A 986 32.29 36.97 13.61
N PRO A 987 32.72 37.94 14.44
CA PRO A 987 32.09 38.42 15.67
C PRO A 987 31.11 39.59 15.45
N SER A 988 31.00 40.13 14.22
CA SER A 988 30.05 41.20 13.92
C SER A 988 29.63 41.23 12.45
N SER A 989 28.74 42.16 12.09
CA SER A 989 28.26 42.33 10.70
C SER A 989 29.31 42.77 9.68
N SER A 990 30.56 43.05 10.09
CA SER A 990 31.64 43.46 9.19
C SER A 990 32.11 42.35 8.24
N VAL A 991 31.83 41.08 8.56
CA VAL A 991 32.25 39.90 7.77
C VAL A 991 31.16 39.34 6.86
N LYS A 992 29.99 39.98 6.79
CA LYS A 992 28.80 39.46 6.09
C LYS A 992 28.96 39.31 4.56
N ASP A 993 29.95 39.96 3.96
CA ASP A 993 30.19 40.01 2.51
C ASP A 993 31.23 38.94 2.09
N LEU A 994 31.04 37.70 2.57
CA LEU A 994 31.89 36.54 2.33
C LEU A 994 31.09 35.37 1.71
N ASP A 995 31.82 34.31 1.35
CA ASP A 995 31.35 33.04 0.80
C ASP A 995 31.61 31.87 1.80
N VAL A 996 31.75 32.18 3.10
CA VAL A 996 32.07 31.23 4.17
C VAL A 996 30.81 30.94 4.99
N THR A 997 30.32 29.70 5.01
CA THR A 997 29.19 29.28 5.87
C THR A 997 29.56 28.07 6.73
N ARG A 998 28.78 27.85 7.80
CA ARG A 998 28.99 26.74 8.74
C ARG A 998 28.00 25.61 8.46
N ILE A 999 28.50 24.39 8.48
CA ILE A 999 27.72 23.16 8.64
C ILE A 999 27.95 22.65 10.06
N VAL A 1000 26.89 22.20 10.71
CA VAL A 1000 26.95 21.53 12.02
C VAL A 1000 26.38 20.12 11.90
N SER A 1001 27.03 19.13 12.49
CA SER A 1001 26.48 17.78 12.64
C SER A 1001 26.31 17.45 14.11
N ILE A 1002 25.15 16.91 14.48
CA ILE A 1002 24.77 16.63 15.87
C ILE A 1002 24.32 15.18 15.97
N ASN A 1003 25.05 14.38 16.74
CA ASN A 1003 24.62 13.02 17.04
C ASN A 1003 23.50 13.03 18.10
N LEU A 1004 22.33 12.50 17.75
CA LEU A 1004 21.14 12.51 18.59
C LEU A 1004 21.20 11.57 19.80
N GLU A 1005 22.10 10.58 19.79
CA GLU A 1005 22.26 9.61 20.87
C GLU A 1005 23.10 10.17 22.02
N ASN A 1006 24.14 10.95 21.71
CA ASN A 1006 25.12 11.41 22.69
C ASN A 1006 25.37 12.93 22.71
N GLY A 1007 24.76 13.69 21.80
CA GLY A 1007 24.90 15.14 21.71
C GLY A 1007 26.23 15.64 21.17
N THR A 1008 27.08 14.77 20.60
CA THR A 1008 28.36 15.17 20.03
C THR A 1008 28.13 16.10 18.84
N VAL A 1009 28.78 17.27 18.88
CA VAL A 1009 28.74 18.26 17.81
C VAL A 1009 30.06 18.23 17.02
N LYS A 1010 29.96 18.39 15.70
CA LYS A 1010 31.08 18.70 14.81
C LYS A 1010 30.71 19.89 13.93
N GLN A 1011 31.72 20.65 13.53
CA GLN A 1011 31.54 21.79 12.62
C GLN A 1011 32.44 21.66 11.39
N TYR A 1012 31.94 22.12 10.24
CA TYR A 1012 32.67 22.18 8.98
C TYR A 1012 32.42 23.52 8.28
N LEU A 1013 33.31 23.90 7.37
CA LEU A 1013 33.11 25.06 6.50
C LEU A 1013 32.53 24.62 5.15
N TYR A 1014 31.56 25.37 4.66
CA TYR A 1014 31.08 25.30 3.28
C TYR A 1014 31.47 26.59 2.55
N LYS A 1015 31.90 26.44 1.29
CA LYS A 1015 32.27 27.56 0.42
C LYS A 1015 31.19 27.78 -0.63
N GLN A 1016 30.49 28.90 -0.54
CA GLN A 1016 29.49 29.30 -1.53
C GLN A 1016 30.15 29.65 -2.87
N GLU A 1017 29.42 29.49 -3.97
CA GLU A 1017 29.91 29.81 -5.32
C GLU A 1017 30.10 31.31 -5.52
N LYS A 1018 29.20 32.11 -4.94
CA LYS A 1018 29.29 33.56 -4.88
C LYS A 1018 29.15 34.02 -3.44
N LYS A 1019 29.77 35.15 -3.14
CA LYS A 1019 29.59 35.82 -1.86
C LYS A 1019 28.11 36.15 -1.66
N GLN A 1020 27.62 35.91 -0.45
CA GLN A 1020 26.25 36.23 -0.03
C GLN A 1020 25.12 35.44 -0.70
N ASN A 1021 25.43 34.34 -1.40
CA ASN A 1021 24.41 33.37 -1.76
C ASN A 1021 23.69 32.84 -0.50
N ALA A 1022 22.56 32.20 -0.70
CA ALA A 1022 21.84 31.48 0.33
C ALA A 1022 22.00 29.97 0.12
N ASN A 1023 22.25 29.25 1.22
CA ASN A 1023 22.06 27.80 1.27
C ASN A 1023 20.66 27.57 1.83
N SER A 1024 19.74 27.03 1.04
CA SER A 1024 18.33 26.92 1.45
C SER A 1024 17.92 25.51 1.88
N GLU A 1025 18.64 24.47 1.46
CA GLU A 1025 18.26 23.09 1.81
C GLU A 1025 19.46 22.16 1.89
N LEU A 1026 19.30 21.10 2.69
CA LEU A 1026 20.23 20.01 2.83
C LEU A 1026 19.47 18.67 2.86
N VAL A 1027 19.86 17.72 2.02
CA VAL A 1027 19.35 16.33 2.11
C VAL A 1027 20.49 15.32 2.12
N ALA A 1028 20.39 14.29 2.96
CA ALA A 1028 21.39 13.24 3.07
C ALA A 1028 21.23 12.21 1.94
N ILE A 1029 22.33 11.87 1.27
CA ILE A 1029 22.41 10.71 0.36
C ILE A 1029 22.83 9.48 1.16
N ASP A 1030 23.87 9.64 1.98
CA ASP A 1030 24.36 8.65 2.93
C ASP A 1030 24.76 9.35 4.25
N ASN A 1031 25.51 8.69 5.13
CA ASN A 1031 25.90 9.25 6.43
C ASN A 1031 26.98 10.34 6.38
N ASP A 1032 27.61 10.58 5.22
CA ASP A 1032 28.72 11.51 5.00
C ASP A 1032 28.56 12.39 3.74
N THR A 1033 27.70 11.99 2.81
CA THR A 1033 27.43 12.66 1.54
C THR A 1033 26.04 13.31 1.56
N PHE A 1034 25.97 14.58 1.18
CA PHE A 1034 24.74 15.38 1.22
C PHE A 1034 24.56 16.17 -0.08
N LEU A 1035 23.33 16.52 -0.41
CA LEU A 1035 23.02 17.54 -1.40
C LEU A 1035 22.74 18.86 -0.68
N VAL A 1036 23.36 19.95 -1.15
CA VAL A 1036 23.14 21.32 -0.68
C VAL A 1036 22.50 22.11 -1.80
N LEU A 1037 21.38 22.76 -1.51
CA LEU A 1037 20.77 23.75 -2.39
C LEU A 1037 21.40 25.12 -2.14
N GLU A 1038 22.01 25.71 -3.16
CA GLU A 1038 22.60 27.05 -3.10
C GLU A 1038 22.03 27.96 -4.22
N ARG A 1039 21.49 29.12 -3.83
CA ARG A 1039 20.77 30.05 -4.72
C ARG A 1039 21.12 31.52 -4.51
N ASP A 1040 20.89 32.34 -5.54
CA ASP A 1040 20.80 33.80 -5.43
C ASP A 1040 19.36 34.27 -5.15
N GLU A 1041 19.14 35.56 -4.94
CA GLU A 1041 17.82 36.17 -4.69
C GLU A 1041 17.14 36.67 -5.98
N ASN A 1042 17.67 36.32 -7.16
CA ASN A 1042 17.18 36.87 -8.42
C ASN A 1042 15.99 36.07 -8.97
N PHE A 1043 15.00 36.79 -9.50
CA PHE A 1043 14.03 36.21 -10.44
C PHE A 1043 14.63 36.09 -11.83
N LEU A 1044 14.29 35.00 -12.51
CA LEU A 1044 14.70 34.79 -13.91
C LEU A 1044 14.18 35.90 -14.84
N LYS A 1045 12.95 36.36 -14.61
CA LYS A 1045 12.28 37.38 -15.44
C LYS A 1045 13.04 38.71 -15.48
N ASP A 1046 13.74 39.05 -14.40
CA ASP A 1046 14.40 40.36 -14.22
C ASP A 1046 15.89 40.30 -14.57
N SER A 1047 16.54 39.17 -14.31
CA SER A 1047 18.00 39.02 -14.40
C SER A 1047 18.48 38.24 -15.63
N GLY A 1048 17.61 37.45 -16.24
CA GLY A 1048 17.94 36.53 -17.33
C GLY A 1048 18.76 35.32 -16.87
N VAL A 1049 18.89 34.32 -17.77
CA VAL A 1049 19.54 33.03 -17.47
C VAL A 1049 20.98 33.20 -16.99
N GLU A 1050 21.77 34.09 -17.60
CA GLU A 1050 23.20 34.26 -17.30
C GLU A 1050 23.47 34.84 -15.90
N ASN A 1051 22.50 35.51 -15.27
CA ASN A 1051 22.66 36.17 -13.97
C ASN A 1051 21.81 35.56 -12.85
N THR A 1052 21.10 34.45 -13.13
CA THR A 1052 20.26 33.75 -12.15
C THR A 1052 20.89 32.42 -11.79
N GLN A 1053 21.04 32.11 -10.50
CA GLN A 1053 21.64 30.87 -10.01
C GLN A 1053 20.68 30.14 -9.07
N LYS A 1054 20.34 28.89 -9.42
CA LYS A 1054 19.54 27.96 -8.61
C LYS A 1054 20.16 26.56 -8.72
N ASN A 1055 21.12 26.25 -7.84
CA ASN A 1055 21.99 25.09 -8.01
C ASN A 1055 21.84 24.10 -6.86
N VAL A 1056 22.08 22.81 -7.15
CA VAL A 1056 22.25 21.76 -6.15
C VAL A 1056 23.65 21.17 -6.29
N TYR A 1057 24.38 21.12 -5.17
CA TYR A 1057 25.73 20.58 -5.08
C TYR A 1057 25.75 19.32 -4.21
N LYS A 1058 26.48 18.29 -4.63
CA LYS A 1058 26.85 17.15 -3.77
C LYS A 1058 28.08 17.52 -2.96
N ILE A 1059 28.02 17.35 -1.64
CA ILE A 1059 29.12 17.59 -0.70
C ILE A 1059 29.47 16.32 0.07
N LYS A 1060 30.70 16.23 0.55
CA LYS A 1060 31.16 15.15 1.46
C LYS A 1060 31.74 15.75 2.72
N LEU A 1061 31.13 15.51 3.89
CA LEU A 1061 31.55 16.15 5.14
C LEU A 1061 32.99 15.78 5.52
N SER A 1062 33.35 14.51 5.42
CA SER A 1062 34.70 14.02 5.76
C SER A 1062 35.84 14.60 4.93
N SER A 1063 35.55 15.25 3.80
CA SER A 1063 36.56 15.95 2.99
C SER A 1063 36.96 17.30 3.58
N GLY A 1064 36.11 17.91 4.41
CA GLY A 1064 36.36 19.18 5.09
C GLY A 1064 37.10 19.01 6.41
N THR A 1065 37.67 20.10 6.92
CA THR A 1065 38.30 20.09 8.24
C THR A 1065 37.24 20.17 9.34
N GLU A 1066 37.22 19.18 10.23
CA GLU A 1066 36.38 19.16 11.44
C GLU A 1066 36.93 20.16 12.48
N LEU A 1067 36.15 21.18 12.81
CA LEU A 1067 36.63 22.34 13.57
C LEU A 1067 36.64 22.13 15.09
N GLU A 1068 35.81 21.24 15.65
CA GLU A 1068 35.72 21.03 17.10
C GLU A 1068 36.89 20.21 17.66
N ASN A 1069 37.47 19.31 16.86
CA ASN A 1069 38.60 18.45 17.24
C ASN A 1069 39.86 18.69 16.38
N ILE A 1070 39.96 19.85 15.74
CA ILE A 1070 41.16 20.22 14.97
C ILE A 1070 42.41 20.29 15.86
N THR A 1071 43.55 19.84 15.33
CA THR A 1071 44.84 20.03 16.01
C THR A 1071 45.26 21.50 15.91
N LEU A 1072 45.28 22.20 17.05
CA LEU A 1072 45.62 23.62 17.12
C LEU A 1072 47.10 23.86 16.78
N SER A 1073 47.37 24.67 15.75
CA SER A 1073 48.70 25.18 15.43
C SER A 1073 48.97 26.53 16.13
N THR A 1074 50.16 27.11 15.94
CA THR A 1074 50.50 28.39 16.58
C THR A 1074 49.52 29.49 16.19
N GLY A 1075 48.95 30.16 17.20
CA GLY A 1075 47.95 31.21 17.04
C GLY A 1075 46.50 30.73 17.01
N MET A 1076 46.24 29.41 16.99
CA MET A 1076 44.88 28.88 16.96
C MET A 1076 44.32 28.60 18.37
N VAL A 1077 43.09 29.03 18.63
CA VAL A 1077 42.40 28.84 19.92
C VAL A 1077 40.91 28.53 19.71
N GLN A 1078 40.39 27.51 20.40
CA GLN A 1078 38.95 27.27 20.51
C GLN A 1078 38.35 28.22 21.56
N ASN A 1079 37.71 29.30 21.09
CA ASN A 1079 37.09 30.31 21.94
C ASN A 1079 35.66 29.89 22.32
N SER A 1080 35.30 30.00 23.60
CA SER A 1080 33.99 29.57 24.10
C SER A 1080 32.79 30.36 23.59
N SER A 1081 32.99 31.51 22.94
CA SER A 1081 31.93 32.39 22.43
C SER A 1081 32.01 32.63 20.93
N LEU A 1082 33.18 32.46 20.32
CA LEU A 1082 33.45 32.80 18.93
C LEU A 1082 33.86 31.58 18.07
N GLY A 1083 33.98 30.40 18.69
CA GLY A 1083 34.48 29.19 18.04
C GLY A 1083 35.99 29.24 17.81
N LEU A 1084 36.45 28.49 16.80
CA LEU A 1084 37.86 28.48 16.41
C LEU A 1084 38.32 29.86 15.93
N THR A 1085 39.42 30.36 16.52
CA THR A 1085 40.07 31.64 16.17
C THR A 1085 41.50 31.43 15.72
N ILE A 1086 42.02 32.30 14.85
CA ILE A 1086 43.40 32.30 14.35
C ILE A 1086 43.99 33.69 14.59
N ASP A 1087 45.07 33.76 15.37
CA ASP A 1087 45.77 34.99 15.73
C ASP A 1087 44.82 36.06 16.34
N GLY A 1088 43.78 35.60 17.04
CA GLY A 1088 42.74 36.42 17.68
C GLY A 1088 41.54 36.78 16.79
N SER A 1089 41.57 36.44 15.50
CA SER A 1089 40.46 36.65 14.56
C SER A 1089 39.56 35.42 14.44
N THR A 1090 38.25 35.61 14.23
CA THR A 1090 37.35 34.50 13.84
C THR A 1090 37.73 33.93 12.48
N LEU A 1091 37.22 32.75 12.12
CA LEU A 1091 37.47 32.17 10.79
C LEU A 1091 36.97 33.10 9.68
N GLU A 1092 35.84 33.78 9.91
CA GLU A 1092 35.25 34.75 9.00
C GLU A 1092 36.15 36.00 8.86
N GLU A 1093 36.64 36.58 9.95
CA GLU A 1093 37.57 37.71 9.91
C GLU A 1093 38.90 37.34 9.24
N TYR A 1094 39.42 36.16 9.54
CA TYR A 1094 40.67 35.68 8.98
C TYR A 1094 40.54 35.42 7.47
N ALA A 1095 39.41 34.86 7.02
CA ALA A 1095 39.09 34.70 5.61
C ALA A 1095 38.90 36.06 4.90
N LEU A 1096 38.29 37.05 5.57
CA LEU A 1096 38.17 38.41 5.02
C LEU A 1096 39.54 39.04 4.76
N ALA A 1097 40.49 38.85 5.66
CA ALA A 1097 41.82 39.43 5.55
C ALA A 1097 42.78 38.65 4.62
N ASN A 1098 42.69 37.31 4.61
CA ASN A 1098 43.70 36.44 3.98
C ASN A 1098 43.15 35.52 2.88
N GLY A 1099 41.84 35.51 2.65
CA GLY A 1099 41.15 34.60 1.74
C GLY A 1099 41.21 33.12 2.17
N TRP A 1100 40.61 32.26 1.34
CA TRP A 1100 40.59 30.80 1.55
C TRP A 1100 41.99 30.17 1.59
N SER A 1101 42.95 30.68 0.80
CA SER A 1101 44.36 30.25 0.86
C SER A 1101 45.00 30.49 2.23
N GLY A 1102 44.55 31.55 2.93
CA GLY A 1102 44.95 31.81 4.29
C GLY A 1102 44.51 30.69 5.23
N LEU A 1103 43.23 30.30 5.17
CA LEU A 1103 42.68 29.20 5.99
C LEU A 1103 43.39 27.88 5.66
N GLU A 1104 43.62 27.61 4.37
CA GLU A 1104 44.31 26.39 3.94
C GLU A 1104 45.75 26.32 4.49
N SER A 1105 46.46 27.46 4.57
CA SER A 1105 47.80 27.52 5.17
C SER A 1105 47.83 27.14 6.66
N LYS A 1106 46.68 27.18 7.33
CA LYS A 1106 46.48 26.74 8.72
C LYS A 1106 45.86 25.33 8.81
N GLY A 1107 45.73 24.63 7.68
CA GLY A 1107 45.17 23.28 7.61
C GLY A 1107 43.63 23.22 7.62
N ILE A 1108 42.95 24.35 7.39
CA ILE A 1108 41.49 24.42 7.37
C ILE A 1108 41.02 24.47 5.92
N LYS A 1109 40.21 23.47 5.54
CA LYS A 1109 39.62 23.35 4.20
C LYS A 1109 38.10 23.25 4.30
N PRO A 1110 37.35 23.86 3.36
CA PRO A 1110 35.92 23.61 3.25
C PRO A 1110 35.66 22.18 2.77
N VAL A 1111 34.43 21.70 2.95
CA VAL A 1111 33.97 20.45 2.32
C VAL A 1111 34.08 20.56 0.80
N GLU A 1112 34.52 19.48 0.16
CA GLU A 1112 34.48 19.35 -1.29
C GLU A 1112 33.02 19.36 -1.77
N LYS A 1113 32.77 20.09 -2.87
CA LYS A 1113 31.46 20.18 -3.50
C LYS A 1113 31.55 19.93 -5.00
N THR A 1114 30.55 19.27 -5.56
CA THR A 1114 30.41 19.00 -7.00
C THR A 1114 29.01 19.42 -7.44
N LEU A 1115 28.89 20.17 -8.55
CA LEU A 1115 27.59 20.55 -9.10
C LEU A 1115 26.85 19.32 -9.61
N VAL A 1116 25.59 19.16 -9.20
CA VAL A 1116 24.70 18.06 -9.62
C VAL A 1116 23.59 18.58 -10.51
N LEU A 1117 23.01 19.73 -10.17
CA LEU A 1117 21.90 20.32 -10.90
C LEU A 1117 22.07 21.83 -10.99
N ASP A 1118 21.97 22.35 -12.22
CA ASP A 1118 21.68 23.76 -12.50
C ASP A 1118 20.22 23.84 -12.94
N MET A 1119 19.36 24.31 -12.03
CA MET A 1119 17.91 24.28 -12.24
C MET A 1119 17.47 25.32 -13.27
N VAL A 1120 18.12 26.48 -13.32
CA VAL A 1120 17.81 27.52 -14.31
C VAL A 1120 18.09 27.01 -15.71
N ALA A 1121 19.26 26.39 -15.93
CA ALA A 1121 19.61 25.80 -17.22
C ALA A 1121 18.70 24.62 -17.60
N LYS A 1122 18.23 23.84 -16.62
CA LYS A 1122 17.40 22.65 -16.85
C LYS A 1122 15.95 22.99 -17.18
N THR A 1123 15.34 23.98 -16.50
CA THR A 1123 13.89 24.21 -16.57
C THR A 1123 13.45 25.64 -16.88
N ASN A 1124 14.38 26.60 -16.97
CA ASN A 1124 14.05 28.04 -16.89
C ASN A 1124 13.27 28.39 -15.62
N TYR A 1125 13.75 27.88 -14.48
CA TYR A 1125 13.12 28.06 -13.17
C TYR A 1125 12.76 29.52 -12.90
N PRO A 1126 11.45 29.87 -12.78
CA PRO A 1126 11.03 31.27 -12.79
C PRO A 1126 11.08 31.93 -11.41
N HIS A 1127 11.11 31.15 -10.33
CA HIS A 1127 11.01 31.63 -8.95
C HIS A 1127 12.37 32.15 -8.43
N ASP A 1128 12.32 33.12 -7.52
CA ASP A 1128 13.51 33.67 -6.84
C ASP A 1128 14.04 32.76 -5.73
N LYS A 1129 13.15 32.05 -5.05
CA LYS A 1129 13.48 31.14 -3.95
C LYS A 1129 13.27 29.68 -4.34
N MET A 1130 14.36 28.92 -4.43
CA MET A 1130 14.34 27.46 -4.56
C MET A 1130 14.78 26.91 -3.20
N GLU A 1131 13.90 26.25 -2.45
CA GLU A 1131 14.14 26.00 -1.01
C GLU A 1131 13.76 24.60 -0.53
N GLY A 1132 12.98 23.81 -1.28
CA GLY A 1132 12.71 22.40 -0.91
C GLY A 1132 13.44 21.39 -1.79
N LEU A 1133 13.99 20.32 -1.18
CA LEU A 1133 14.58 19.16 -1.87
C LEU A 1133 14.02 17.82 -1.38
N TRP A 1134 13.64 16.95 -2.30
CA TRP A 1134 13.15 15.62 -2.02
C TRP A 1134 13.98 14.60 -2.78
N LEU A 1135 14.87 13.89 -2.08
CA LEU A 1135 15.64 12.80 -2.67
C LEU A 1135 14.73 11.59 -2.88
N ILE A 1136 14.33 11.33 -4.13
CA ILE A 1136 13.40 10.25 -4.49
C ILE A 1136 14.16 8.93 -4.67
N ASN A 1137 15.29 8.97 -5.38
CA ASN A 1137 16.19 7.85 -5.60
C ASN A 1137 17.58 8.34 -6.04
N ASN A 1138 18.49 7.43 -6.37
CA ASN A 1138 19.88 7.75 -6.76
C ASN A 1138 20.03 8.53 -8.08
N SER A 1139 18.93 8.88 -8.75
CA SER A 1139 18.94 9.62 -10.01
C SER A 1139 17.82 10.66 -10.17
N THR A 1140 16.97 10.82 -9.16
CA THR A 1140 15.77 11.66 -9.23
C THR A 1140 15.62 12.53 -7.98
N LEU A 1141 15.34 13.81 -8.20
CA LEU A 1141 15.21 14.83 -7.17
C LEU A 1141 13.90 15.63 -7.38
N GLY A 1142 13.07 15.72 -6.35
CA GLY A 1142 12.01 16.72 -6.25
C GLY A 1142 12.56 18.06 -5.79
N VAL A 1143 12.10 19.16 -6.37
CA VAL A 1143 12.52 20.53 -6.07
C VAL A 1143 11.28 21.42 -5.92
N LEU A 1144 11.24 22.26 -4.88
CA LEU A 1144 10.10 23.12 -4.55
C LEU A 1144 10.55 24.57 -4.31
N ASN A 1145 9.77 25.56 -4.75
CA ASN A 1145 9.98 26.97 -4.40
C ASN A 1145 9.27 27.35 -3.10
N ASP A 1146 9.79 28.39 -2.45
CA ASP A 1146 9.04 29.22 -1.51
C ASP A 1146 8.35 30.36 -2.27
N ASP A 1147 7.04 30.49 -2.06
CA ASP A 1147 6.19 31.47 -2.73
C ASP A 1147 5.93 32.71 -1.86
N ASP A 1148 6.47 32.76 -0.63
CA ASP A 1148 6.23 33.82 0.36
C ASP A 1148 4.73 34.10 0.54
N PHE A 1149 3.88 33.07 0.55
CA PHE A 1149 2.42 33.20 0.67
C PHE A 1149 1.80 34.01 -0.47
N ALA A 1150 2.47 34.03 -1.62
CA ALA A 1150 2.21 34.84 -2.80
C ALA A 1150 2.32 36.35 -2.58
N VAL A 1151 3.02 36.82 -1.55
CA VAL A 1151 3.20 38.26 -1.27
C VAL A 1151 4.64 38.71 -1.37
N THR A 1152 4.83 39.99 -1.70
CA THR A 1152 6.12 40.69 -1.62
C THR A 1152 5.89 42.10 -1.06
N ALA A 1153 6.95 42.89 -0.90
CA ALA A 1153 6.82 44.26 -0.43
C ALA A 1153 7.78 45.23 -1.10
N THR A 1154 7.25 46.40 -1.48
CA THR A 1154 8.02 47.54 -1.95
C THR A 1154 7.87 48.68 -0.93
N ASP A 1155 9.00 49.19 -0.40
CA ASP A 1155 9.05 50.26 0.60
C ASP A 1155 8.16 50.01 1.85
N GLY A 1156 8.00 48.75 2.26
CA GLY A 1156 7.20 48.35 3.43
C GLY A 1156 5.68 48.33 3.20
N ILE A 1157 5.25 48.36 1.94
CA ILE A 1157 3.86 48.14 1.49
C ILE A 1157 3.77 46.75 0.86
N LEU A 1158 2.89 45.91 1.40
CA LEU A 1158 2.60 44.58 0.86
C LEU A 1158 1.92 44.67 -0.51
N GLU A 1159 2.31 43.80 -1.43
CA GLU A 1159 1.70 43.64 -2.75
C GLU A 1159 1.76 42.16 -3.20
N GLN A 1160 1.02 41.82 -4.24
CA GLN A 1160 1.03 40.46 -4.81
C GLN A 1160 2.38 40.15 -5.48
N LYS A 1161 2.93 38.96 -5.20
CA LYS A 1161 4.13 38.41 -5.85
C LYS A 1161 3.75 37.79 -7.20
N TYR A 1162 4.39 38.24 -8.28
CA TYR A 1162 4.14 37.76 -9.64
C TYR A 1162 5.42 37.20 -10.28
N LEU A 1163 5.27 36.16 -11.11
CA LEU A 1163 6.37 35.54 -11.85
C LEU A 1163 6.64 36.18 -13.22
N ASP A 1164 5.75 37.04 -13.69
CA ASP A 1164 5.83 37.68 -15.00
C ASP A 1164 5.69 39.22 -14.92
N THR A 1165 6.20 39.91 -15.94
CA THR A 1165 6.17 41.39 -16.00
C THR A 1165 4.76 41.94 -16.23
N ASN A 1166 3.86 41.16 -16.82
CA ASN A 1166 2.48 41.58 -17.10
C ASN A 1166 1.55 41.38 -15.90
N LYS A 1167 2.06 40.87 -14.77
CA LYS A 1167 1.29 40.57 -13.55
C LYS A 1167 0.11 39.64 -13.81
N SER A 1168 0.33 38.59 -14.60
CA SER A 1168 -0.69 37.60 -14.97
C SER A 1168 -0.53 36.25 -14.27
N VAL A 1169 0.66 35.96 -13.73
CA VAL A 1169 0.99 34.72 -13.04
C VAL A 1169 1.39 35.04 -11.61
N ILE A 1170 0.47 34.80 -10.67
CA ILE A 1170 0.74 34.93 -9.23
C ILE A 1170 1.65 33.77 -8.81
N ASP A 1171 2.67 34.06 -8.00
CA ASP A 1171 3.57 33.03 -7.47
C ASP A 1171 2.81 32.00 -6.62
N SER A 1172 3.28 30.75 -6.64
CA SER A 1172 2.71 29.63 -5.89
C SER A 1172 3.79 28.57 -5.70
N ASN A 1173 3.68 27.71 -4.68
CA ASN A 1173 4.57 26.55 -4.57
C ASN A 1173 4.32 25.57 -5.72
N VAL A 1174 5.37 25.24 -6.46
CA VAL A 1174 5.38 24.37 -7.64
C VAL A 1174 6.47 23.31 -7.46
N LEU A 1175 6.06 22.04 -7.46
CA LEU A 1175 6.95 20.89 -7.42
C LEU A 1175 7.49 20.58 -8.80
N TYR A 1176 8.81 20.44 -8.91
CA TYR A 1176 9.50 19.95 -10.10
C TYR A 1176 10.18 18.61 -9.76
N ILE A 1177 10.05 17.59 -10.62
CA ILE A 1177 10.82 16.33 -10.49
C ILE A 1177 11.84 16.27 -11.62
N ILE A 1178 13.12 16.17 -11.23
CA ILE A 1178 14.26 16.18 -12.15
C ILE A 1178 14.93 14.80 -12.14
N ASP A 1179 15.01 14.20 -13.31
CA ASP A 1179 15.59 12.88 -13.56
C ASP A 1179 16.98 12.94 -14.22
N GLY A 1180 17.62 11.77 -14.29
CA GLY A 1180 18.90 11.58 -14.98
C GLY A 1180 20.08 12.25 -14.28
N LEU A 1181 19.98 12.45 -12.96
CA LEU A 1181 21.04 12.99 -12.13
C LEU A 1181 21.96 11.85 -11.61
N ASP A 1182 23.19 12.18 -11.24
CA ASP A 1182 24.03 11.27 -10.44
C ASP A 1182 23.91 11.66 -8.97
N LEU A 1183 23.03 10.97 -8.25
CA LEU A 1183 22.80 11.16 -6.81
C LEU A 1183 23.32 9.96 -6.02
N SER A 1184 24.12 9.08 -6.64
CA SER A 1184 24.71 7.94 -5.94
C SER A 1184 25.78 8.39 -4.93
N ALA A 1185 25.91 7.62 -3.85
CA ALA A 1185 27.05 7.69 -2.96
C ALA A 1185 28.29 7.18 -3.73
N ASN A 1186 29.33 8.01 -3.83
CA ASN A 1186 30.59 7.67 -4.50
C ASN A 1186 31.62 7.07 -3.56
#